data_AF-A0A7R8UU00-F1
#
_entry.id   AF-A0A7R8UU00-F1
#
_cell.length_a   1.000
_cell.length_b   1.000
_cell.length_c   1.000
_cell.angle_alpha   90.00
_cell.angle_beta   90.00
_cell.angle_gamma   90.00
#
_symmetry.space_group_name_H-M   'P 1'
#
loop_
_entity.id
_entity.type
_entity.pdbx_description
1 polymer ?
#
loop_
_entity_poly.entity_id
_entity_poly.type
_entity_poly.pdbx_seq_one_letter_code
_entity_poly.pdbx_strand_id
1 'polypeptide(L)'
;MPKPQAQDEDADPTPYLFVSLEQRRIDQSKPYDSKKNCWVPDEKEGYLLGDIKATKGDIVSVGLPGGEEKQFKKDQIMQVNPPKFEKSEDMADLTYLNEAAVLHNLKQRYYYRLIYTYSGLFCVAINPYKRFPVYTNRCAKMYRGKRRNEVPPHIFAISDGAYVDMLTNHVNQSMLITGESGAGKTENTKKVIAYFATVGASTKKDATAEKKGSLEDQVVQTNPVLEAFGNAKTVRNDNSSRFGKFIRIHFGPSGKLAGADIETYLLEKARVISQQPLERSYHIFYQIMSGSVPGVKDSCLLSNDIMDYFIVSQGKTTIPNVDDGEEFVLTDQAFDILGFSAEEKQNVYKITAAVMHMGGMKFKQRGREEQAEADGTEEGERVAKLFSTDKDELYKNFLKPRIKVGNEFVTQGRNKEQVMNSVGALCKGVFDRLFKWLVKKCNETLDTKQKRQHFIGVLDIAGFEIFDYNGFEQLCINFTNEKLQQFFNHHMFVLEQEEYQREGIEWTFIDFGMDLQQCIELIEKPMGILSILEEESMFPKATDQTFAEKLMVNHLGKSAPFQKPKPPKPGQQAAHFAIGHYAGVVSYNITGWLEKNKDPLNDTVVDQFKKSGNKLLIEIFADHPGQSGGAEQSKGGRGKKGGGFATVSSAYREQLNNLMTTLRSTQPHFVRCIIPNELKQPGVIDSHLVMHQLTCNGVLEGIRICRKGFPNRMVYPDFKLRYMILAPAIMTAEKDPKKAAAKCLESIGLDPESYRIGHTKAGIKFNKKNFVDNRKANSQ
;
A
#
# COMPACT_ATOMS: atom_id res chain seq x y z
N MET A 1 27.41 21.89 -30.35
CA MET A 1 27.26 20.90 -29.26
C MET A 1 28.18 21.30 -28.13
N PRO A 2 27.68 21.58 -26.92
CA PRO A 2 28.56 21.72 -25.75
C PRO A 2 29.20 20.36 -25.47
N LYS A 3 30.48 20.35 -25.09
CA LYS A 3 31.21 19.14 -24.69
C LYS A 3 30.44 18.38 -23.58
N PRO A 4 30.53 17.03 -23.53
CA PRO A 4 30.02 16.29 -22.39
C PRO A 4 30.69 16.85 -21.13
N GLN A 5 29.91 17.31 -20.16
CA GLN A 5 30.42 17.56 -18.81
C GLN A 5 31.07 16.27 -18.31
N ALA A 6 32.23 16.41 -17.66
CA ALA A 6 32.92 15.29 -17.02
C ALA A 6 31.92 14.53 -16.13
N GLN A 7 31.99 13.21 -16.14
CA GLN A 7 31.25 12.37 -15.19
C GLN A 7 31.60 12.84 -13.78
N ASP A 8 30.66 13.48 -13.09
CA ASP A 8 30.80 13.78 -11.66
C ASP A 8 31.18 12.48 -10.94
N GLU A 9 32.27 12.47 -10.17
CA GLU A 9 32.61 11.33 -9.33
C GLU A 9 31.45 11.05 -8.37
N ASP A 10 30.98 9.79 -8.32
CA ASP A 10 29.92 9.37 -7.41
C ASP A 10 30.27 9.78 -5.96
N ALA A 11 29.51 10.75 -5.43
CA ALA A 11 29.68 11.25 -4.07
C ALA A 11 29.64 10.10 -3.04
N ASP A 12 30.46 10.21 -1.99
CA ASP A 12 30.54 9.18 -0.95
C ASP A 12 29.21 9.06 -0.18
N PRO A 13 28.53 7.88 -0.22
CA PRO A 13 27.28 7.69 0.50
C PRO A 13 27.47 7.53 2.01
N THR A 14 28.70 7.37 2.50
CA THR A 14 29.01 7.05 3.91
C THR A 14 28.30 7.95 4.94
N PRO A 15 28.26 9.29 4.79
CA PRO A 15 27.60 10.18 5.76
C PRO A 15 26.08 10.02 5.86
N TYR A 16 25.46 9.34 4.89
CA TYR A 16 24.02 9.12 4.79
C TYR A 16 23.62 7.67 5.12
N LEU A 17 24.61 6.79 5.36
CA LEU A 17 24.41 5.38 5.65
C LEU A 17 24.92 4.99 7.05
N PHE A 18 26.03 5.58 7.50
CA PHE A 18 26.68 5.21 8.76
C PHE A 18 26.60 6.33 9.80
N VAL A 19 26.43 5.92 11.06
CA VAL A 19 26.79 6.77 12.20
C VAL A 19 28.31 6.71 12.35
N SER A 20 29.00 7.85 12.30
CA SER A 20 30.46 7.90 12.45
C SER A 20 30.92 7.34 13.79
N LEU A 21 32.15 6.80 13.85
CA LEU A 21 32.70 6.25 15.09
C LEU A 21 32.78 7.29 16.21
N GLU A 22 33.08 8.54 15.86
CA GLU A 22 33.07 9.66 16.79
C GLU A 22 31.66 9.91 17.36
N GLN A 23 30.66 10.01 16.48
CA GLN A 23 29.27 10.22 16.92
C GLN A 23 28.77 9.05 17.77
N ARG A 24 29.11 7.80 17.42
CA ARG A 24 28.77 6.61 18.23
C ARG A 24 29.37 6.70 19.65
N ARG A 25 30.61 7.19 19.80
CA ARG A 25 31.24 7.36 21.13
C ARG A 25 30.52 8.44 21.94
N ILE A 26 30.20 9.57 21.32
CA ILE A 26 29.44 10.66 21.95
C ILE A 26 28.10 10.12 22.45
N ASP A 27 27.36 9.45 21.56
CA ASP A 27 26.05 8.87 21.89
C ASP A 27 26.13 7.88 23.05
N GLN A 28 27.08 6.94 23.02
CA GLN A 28 27.25 5.91 24.05
C GLN A 28 27.69 6.48 25.40
N SER A 29 28.28 7.67 25.41
CA SER A 29 28.76 8.35 26.62
C SER A 29 27.73 9.28 27.27
N LYS A 30 26.55 9.47 26.65
CA LYS A 30 25.50 10.35 27.21
C LYS A 30 25.10 9.90 28.62
N PRO A 31 24.93 10.83 29.59
CA PRO A 31 24.42 10.50 30.91
C PRO A 31 23.06 9.82 30.85
N TYR A 32 22.88 8.73 31.60
CA TYR A 32 21.65 7.96 31.64
C TYR A 32 21.47 7.32 33.01
N ASP A 33 20.28 7.46 33.58
CA ASP A 33 19.83 6.81 34.80
C ASP A 33 18.65 5.89 34.49
N SER A 34 18.90 4.58 34.50
CA SER A 34 17.90 3.56 34.16
C SER A 34 16.70 3.51 35.10
N LYS A 35 16.78 4.13 36.28
CA LYS A 35 15.70 4.18 37.26
C LYS A 35 14.90 5.49 37.20
N LYS A 36 15.49 6.56 36.70
CA LYS A 36 14.86 7.89 36.65
C LYS A 36 14.38 8.28 35.25
N ASN A 37 15.14 8.01 34.20
CA ASN A 37 14.76 8.45 32.87
C ASN A 37 13.53 7.67 32.36
N CYS A 38 12.53 8.40 31.89
CA CYS A 38 11.31 7.81 31.35
C CYS A 38 10.75 8.60 30.15
N TRP A 39 9.95 7.94 29.33
CA TRP A 39 9.13 8.58 28.31
C TRP A 39 7.72 8.82 28.87
N VAL A 40 7.19 10.01 28.61
CA VAL A 40 5.83 10.41 28.96
C VAL A 40 5.11 10.99 27.75
N PRO A 41 3.78 10.82 27.64
CA PRO A 41 3.02 11.37 26.53
C PRO A 41 3.02 12.90 26.57
N ASP A 42 3.06 13.51 25.39
CA ASP A 42 2.98 14.96 25.20
C ASP A 42 2.08 15.31 24.00
N GLU A 43 1.25 16.33 24.14
CA GLU A 43 0.29 16.72 23.11
C GLU A 43 0.96 17.27 21.84
N LYS A 44 2.17 17.82 21.94
CA LYS A 44 2.87 18.46 20.81
C LYS A 44 3.94 17.56 20.21
N GLU A 45 4.79 16.97 21.05
CA GLU A 45 5.94 16.16 20.63
C GLU A 45 5.64 14.66 20.59
N GLY A 46 4.41 14.24 20.91
CA GLY A 46 3.99 12.84 21.03
C GLY A 46 4.51 12.20 22.32
N TYR A 47 5.84 12.17 22.49
CA TYR A 47 6.51 11.73 23.73
C TYR A 47 7.69 12.64 24.07
N LEU A 48 7.86 12.91 25.36
CA LEU A 48 9.00 13.64 25.91
C LEU A 48 9.84 12.75 26.82
N LEU A 49 11.15 12.98 26.80
CA LEU A 49 12.08 12.40 27.76
C LEU A 49 11.99 13.19 29.06
N GLY A 50 11.69 12.52 30.16
CA GLY A 50 11.61 13.12 31.49
C GLY A 50 12.38 12.33 32.55
N ASP A 51 12.42 12.91 33.75
CA ASP A 51 13.07 12.34 34.92
C ASP A 51 12.08 12.14 36.06
N ILE A 52 11.92 10.90 36.52
CA ILE A 52 11.10 10.59 37.70
C ILE A 52 11.70 11.30 38.92
N LYS A 53 10.89 12.15 39.55
CA LYS A 53 11.24 12.89 40.79
C LYS A 53 10.68 12.19 42.03
N ALA A 54 9.44 11.72 41.94
CA ALA A 54 8.77 11.03 43.05
C ALA A 54 7.70 10.05 42.54
N THR A 55 7.42 9.02 43.32
CA THR A 55 6.34 8.05 43.06
C THR A 55 5.45 7.96 44.29
N LYS A 56 4.15 8.22 44.13
CA LYS A 56 3.12 8.16 45.19
C LYS A 56 2.00 7.24 44.72
N GLY A 57 2.06 5.97 45.11
CA GLY A 57 1.12 4.96 44.63
C GLY A 57 1.20 4.77 43.11
N ASP A 58 0.08 4.96 42.42
CA ASP A 58 -0.03 4.86 40.96
C ASP A 58 0.25 6.18 40.22
N ILE A 59 0.54 7.26 40.95
CA ILE A 59 0.89 8.56 40.37
C ILE A 59 2.40 8.78 40.51
N VAL A 60 3.02 9.20 39.42
CA VAL A 60 4.46 9.45 39.32
C VAL A 60 4.68 10.90 38.86
N SER A 61 5.44 11.65 39.66
CA SER A 61 5.93 12.98 39.31
C SER A 61 7.14 12.87 38.40
N VAL A 62 7.06 13.48 37.22
CA VAL A 62 8.12 13.49 36.22
C VAL A 62 8.50 14.93 35.89
N GLY A 63 9.79 15.25 36.00
CA GLY A 63 10.36 16.50 35.53
C GLY A 63 10.58 16.46 34.02
N LEU A 64 10.10 17.48 33.31
CA LEU A 64 10.13 17.60 31.86
C LEU A 64 11.24 18.57 31.39
N PRO A 65 11.62 18.51 30.10
CA PRO A 65 12.51 19.50 29.51
C PRO A 65 11.91 20.91 29.67
N GLY A 66 12.68 21.86 30.22
CA GLY A 66 12.20 23.20 30.56
C GLY A 66 11.87 23.43 32.04
N GLY A 67 12.00 22.40 32.89
CA GLY A 67 11.92 22.52 34.35
C GLY A 67 10.52 22.35 34.94
N GLU A 68 9.51 22.10 34.11
CA GLU A 68 8.16 21.78 34.56
C GLU A 68 8.10 20.38 35.19
N GLU A 69 7.34 20.20 36.26
CA GLU A 69 7.04 18.88 36.85
C GLU A 69 5.57 18.56 36.62
N LYS A 70 5.28 17.42 35.96
CA LYS A 70 3.92 16.92 35.74
C LYS A 70 3.72 15.56 36.37
N GLN A 71 2.47 15.29 36.76
CA GLN A 71 2.06 14.01 37.32
C GLN A 71 1.43 13.14 36.23
N PHE A 72 1.90 11.91 36.12
CA PHE A 72 1.39 10.90 35.20
C PHE A 72 0.96 9.66 35.96
N LYS A 73 0.04 8.89 35.39
CA LYS A 73 -0.23 7.55 35.89
C LYS A 73 0.91 6.61 35.51
N LYS A 74 1.19 5.63 36.37
CA LYS A 74 2.30 4.69 36.20
C LYS A 74 2.25 3.91 34.88
N ASP A 75 1.06 3.62 34.36
CA ASP A 75 0.82 2.93 33.08
C ASP A 75 1.12 3.80 31.85
N GLN A 76 1.15 5.12 32.00
CA GLN A 76 1.51 6.08 30.95
C GLN A 76 3.02 6.27 30.81
N ILE A 77 3.80 5.77 31.77
CA ILE A 77 5.26 5.94 31.81
C ILE A 77 5.92 4.76 31.10
N MET A 78 6.71 5.06 30.07
CA MET A 78 7.48 4.05 29.35
C MET A 78 8.98 4.17 29.65
N GLN A 79 9.69 3.05 29.61
CA GLN A 79 11.13 3.03 29.89
C GLN A 79 11.96 3.53 28.70
N VAL A 80 13.12 4.12 29.00
CA VAL A 80 14.05 4.68 28.01
C VAL A 80 15.19 3.71 27.74
N ASN A 81 15.54 3.51 26.46
CA ASN A 81 16.71 2.72 26.08
C ASN A 81 18.00 3.35 26.56
N PRO A 82 18.97 2.53 27.01
CA PRO A 82 20.29 3.06 27.35
C PRO A 82 20.97 3.59 26.08
N PRO A 83 21.87 4.58 26.21
CA PRO A 83 22.49 5.28 25.06
C PRO A 83 23.26 4.39 24.10
N LYS A 84 23.58 3.15 24.50
CA LYS A 84 24.11 2.11 23.61
C LYS A 84 23.26 1.90 22.35
N PHE A 85 21.94 2.02 22.47
CA PHE A 85 21.00 1.79 21.39
C PHE A 85 20.61 3.05 20.63
N GLU A 86 21.29 4.17 20.89
CA GLU A 86 21.08 5.41 20.16
C GLU A 86 21.34 5.18 18.66
N LYS A 87 20.35 5.55 17.83
CA LYS A 87 20.41 5.41 16.37
C LYS A 87 20.70 3.97 15.91
N SER A 88 20.20 2.96 16.63
CA SER A 88 20.31 1.54 16.26
C SER A 88 19.88 1.29 14.82
N GLU A 89 20.64 0.45 14.12
CA GLU A 89 20.39 0.07 12.72
C GLU A 89 19.18 -0.86 12.57
N ASP A 90 19.00 -1.79 13.53
CA ASP A 90 17.79 -2.59 13.67
C ASP A 90 17.10 -2.27 15.00
N MET A 91 15.82 -1.92 14.92
CA MET A 91 15.00 -1.64 16.10
C MET A 91 14.66 -2.90 16.87
N ALA A 92 14.72 -4.10 16.27
CA ALA A 92 14.53 -5.36 16.99
C ALA A 92 15.58 -5.58 18.10
N ASP A 93 16.74 -4.93 17.98
CA ASP A 93 17.83 -5.02 18.98
C ASP A 93 17.59 -4.14 20.22
N LEU A 94 16.63 -3.21 20.17
CA LEU A 94 16.32 -2.31 21.28
C LEU A 94 15.93 -3.12 22.52
N THR A 95 16.43 -2.71 23.68
CA THR A 95 16.12 -3.40 24.93
C THR A 95 14.74 -3.03 25.46
N TYR A 96 14.32 -1.77 25.33
CA TYR A 96 12.94 -1.33 25.53
C TYR A 96 12.32 -1.01 24.16
N LEU A 97 11.57 -1.97 23.67
CA LEU A 97 10.67 -1.85 22.55
C LEU A 97 9.41 -1.31 23.21
N ASN A 98 9.15 -0.03 23.01
CA ASN A 98 7.88 0.63 23.28
C ASN A 98 7.69 1.69 22.20
N GLU A 99 6.49 2.25 22.09
CA GLU A 99 6.14 3.22 21.04
C GLU A 99 7.09 4.42 21.02
N ALA A 100 7.33 5.01 22.19
CA ALA A 100 8.25 6.14 22.36
C ALA A 100 9.68 5.81 21.91
N ALA A 101 10.19 4.61 22.21
CA ALA A 101 11.52 4.19 21.83
C ALA A 101 11.71 4.03 20.31
N VAL A 102 10.72 3.46 19.60
CA VAL A 102 10.84 3.34 18.13
C VAL A 102 10.72 4.71 17.48
N LEU A 103 9.79 5.56 17.94
CA LEU A 103 9.69 6.95 17.46
C LEU A 103 11.00 7.70 17.68
N HIS A 104 11.58 7.60 18.88
CA HIS A 104 12.83 8.27 19.21
C HIS A 104 13.98 7.79 18.30
N ASN A 105 14.14 6.48 18.12
CA ASN A 105 15.21 5.95 17.26
C ASN A 105 15.07 6.44 15.82
N LEU A 106 13.86 6.41 15.27
CA LEU A 106 13.56 6.91 13.93
C LEU A 106 13.81 8.43 13.80
N LYS A 107 13.35 9.22 14.78
CA LYS A 107 13.55 10.69 14.85
C LYS A 107 15.03 11.03 14.87
N GLN A 108 15.82 10.38 15.73
CA GLN A 108 17.27 10.61 15.81
C GLN A 108 17.99 10.19 14.52
N ARG A 109 17.65 9.03 13.93
CA ARG A 109 18.26 8.59 12.67
C ARG A 109 17.95 9.57 11.53
N TYR A 110 16.71 10.01 11.43
CA TYR A 110 16.27 10.97 10.42
C TYR A 110 17.00 12.31 10.53
N TYR A 111 17.16 12.85 11.74
CA TYR A 111 17.93 14.08 11.98
C TYR A 111 19.41 13.95 11.61
N TYR A 112 19.98 12.75 11.72
CA TYR A 112 21.33 12.43 11.25
C TYR A 112 21.39 11.99 9.79
N ARG A 113 20.34 12.28 8.99
CA ARG A 113 20.25 11.99 7.55
C ARG A 113 20.29 10.50 7.20
N LEU A 114 19.95 9.63 8.15
CA LEU A 114 19.83 8.19 7.98
C LEU A 114 18.35 7.83 7.78
N ILE A 115 17.95 7.65 6.53
CA ILE A 115 16.52 7.51 6.17
C ILE A 115 15.99 6.08 6.25
N TYR A 116 16.88 5.09 6.23
CA TYR A 116 16.54 3.67 6.30
C TYR A 116 16.86 3.11 7.68
N THR A 117 15.95 2.30 8.23
CA THR A 117 16.13 1.63 9.52
C THR A 117 15.45 0.27 9.48
N TYR A 118 16.10 -0.79 9.99
CA TYR A 118 15.44 -2.08 10.12
C TYR A 118 14.55 -2.15 11.37
N SER A 119 13.54 -2.99 11.30
CA SER A 119 12.71 -3.38 12.43
C SER A 119 12.36 -4.85 12.28
N GLY A 120 13.32 -5.73 12.59
CA GLY A 120 13.21 -7.16 12.31
C GLY A 120 13.19 -7.40 10.80
N LEU A 121 12.11 -7.92 10.25
CA LEU A 121 11.97 -8.14 8.80
C LEU A 121 11.69 -6.86 8.02
N PHE A 122 11.16 -5.82 8.68
CA PHE A 122 10.83 -4.57 8.01
C PHE A 122 12.06 -3.73 7.71
N CYS A 123 12.06 -3.07 6.55
CA CYS A 123 12.88 -1.89 6.29
C CYS A 123 11.97 -0.65 6.32
N VAL A 124 12.12 0.19 7.34
CA VAL A 124 11.44 1.48 7.44
C VAL A 124 12.22 2.51 6.64
N ALA A 125 11.54 3.24 5.76
CA ALA A 125 12.10 4.28 4.90
C ALA A 125 11.36 5.61 5.14
N ILE A 126 12.02 6.60 5.74
CA ILE A 126 11.41 7.92 5.99
C ILE A 126 11.78 8.86 4.84
N ASN A 127 10.78 9.44 4.16
CA ASN A 127 11.04 10.32 3.02
C ASN A 127 11.82 11.59 3.43
N PRO A 128 13.04 11.84 2.93
CA PRO A 128 13.82 13.01 3.31
C PRO A 128 13.40 14.32 2.64
N TYR A 129 12.57 14.28 1.60
CA TYR A 129 12.33 15.40 0.68
C TYR A 129 13.63 16.02 0.12
N LYS A 130 14.70 15.22 0.04
CA LYS A 130 16.01 15.59 -0.51
C LYS A 130 16.62 14.44 -1.29
N ARG A 131 17.39 14.77 -2.32
CA ARG A 131 18.19 13.79 -3.09
C ARG A 131 19.50 13.52 -2.38
N PHE A 132 19.57 12.45 -1.60
CA PHE A 132 20.83 11.97 -1.03
C PHE A 132 21.57 11.07 -2.03
N PRO A 133 22.91 11.04 -2.03
CA PRO A 133 23.72 10.22 -2.94
C PRO A 133 23.73 8.72 -2.55
N VAL A 134 22.61 8.20 -2.05
CA VAL A 134 22.46 6.80 -1.57
C VAL A 134 22.01 5.84 -2.67
N TYR A 135 21.75 6.33 -3.88
CA TYR A 135 21.32 5.52 -5.02
C TYR A 135 22.34 5.47 -6.16
N THR A 136 23.57 5.91 -5.91
CA THR A 136 24.67 5.87 -6.89
C THR A 136 25.15 4.44 -7.15
N ASN A 137 25.86 4.24 -8.26
CA ASN A 137 26.49 2.94 -8.55
C ASN A 137 27.53 2.57 -7.50
N ARG A 138 28.26 3.57 -6.97
CA ARG A 138 29.14 3.39 -5.81
C ARG A 138 28.40 2.78 -4.61
N CYS A 139 27.22 3.32 -4.26
CA CYS A 139 26.40 2.77 -3.18
C CYS A 139 25.91 1.36 -3.51
N ALA A 140 25.34 1.13 -4.69
CA ALA A 140 24.82 -0.19 -5.08
C ALA A 140 25.87 -1.30 -4.98
N LYS A 141 27.14 -1.02 -5.34
CA LYS A 141 28.25 -1.97 -5.20
C LYS A 141 28.55 -2.37 -3.75
N MET A 142 28.26 -1.53 -2.77
CA MET A 142 28.45 -1.86 -1.35
C MET A 142 27.55 -3.01 -0.90
N TYR A 143 26.38 -3.15 -1.51
CA TYR A 143 25.34 -4.11 -1.10
C TYR A 143 25.40 -5.44 -1.84
N ARG A 144 26.11 -5.52 -2.96
CA ARG A 144 26.12 -6.71 -3.83
C ARG A 144 26.71 -7.94 -3.12
N GLY A 145 25.89 -8.99 -2.99
CA GLY A 145 26.27 -10.27 -2.38
C GLY A 145 26.58 -10.16 -0.89
N LYS A 146 26.08 -9.12 -0.20
CA LYS A 146 26.32 -8.89 1.22
C LYS A 146 25.11 -9.32 2.05
N ARG A 147 25.37 -9.92 3.20
CA ARG A 147 24.30 -10.22 4.15
C ARG A 147 23.81 -8.93 4.80
N ARG A 148 22.54 -8.88 5.16
CA ARG A 148 21.88 -7.69 5.72
C ARG A 148 22.58 -7.10 6.95
N ASN A 149 23.27 -7.91 7.75
CA ASN A 149 23.99 -7.49 8.95
C ASN A 149 25.45 -7.05 8.69
N GLU A 150 25.96 -7.17 7.47
CA GLU A 150 27.31 -6.76 7.08
C GLU A 150 27.35 -5.33 6.52
N VAL A 151 26.18 -4.76 6.23
CA VAL A 151 26.00 -3.47 5.58
C VAL A 151 24.91 -2.67 6.31
N PRO A 152 24.98 -1.33 6.31
CA PRO A 152 24.00 -0.52 7.02
C PRO A 152 22.62 -0.60 6.36
N PRO A 153 21.54 -0.27 7.08
CA PRO A 153 20.19 -0.38 6.56
C PRO A 153 19.99 0.37 5.26
N HIS A 154 19.50 -0.33 4.24
CA HIS A 154 19.14 0.24 2.95
C HIS A 154 18.21 -0.68 2.17
N ILE A 155 17.43 -0.11 1.25
CA ILE A 155 16.53 -0.87 0.38
C ILE A 155 17.30 -1.82 -0.54
N PHE A 156 18.52 -1.46 -0.96
CA PHE A 156 19.40 -2.33 -1.77
C PHE A 156 19.80 -3.62 -1.06
N ALA A 157 19.96 -3.63 0.27
CA ALA A 157 20.20 -4.87 0.99
C ALA A 157 19.01 -5.82 0.92
N ILE A 158 17.78 -5.28 0.96
CA ILE A 158 16.55 -6.06 0.84
C ILE A 158 16.42 -6.59 -0.60
N SER A 159 16.69 -5.75 -1.59
CA SER A 159 16.72 -6.18 -3.00
C SER A 159 17.77 -7.25 -3.26
N ASP A 160 18.99 -7.09 -2.76
CA ASP A 160 20.06 -8.09 -2.91
C ASP A 160 19.70 -9.41 -2.22
N GLY A 161 19.16 -9.34 -1.00
CA GLY A 161 18.64 -10.49 -0.28
C GLY A 161 17.59 -11.25 -1.09
N ALA A 162 16.56 -10.57 -1.59
CA ALA A 162 15.54 -11.18 -2.44
C ALA A 162 16.14 -11.81 -3.72
N TYR A 163 17.10 -11.15 -4.37
CA TYR A 163 17.78 -11.68 -5.55
C TYR A 163 18.58 -12.95 -5.23
N VAL A 164 19.35 -12.95 -4.14
CA VAL A 164 20.12 -14.11 -3.69
C VAL A 164 19.19 -15.26 -3.30
N ASP A 165 18.12 -14.98 -2.54
CA ASP A 165 17.13 -15.98 -2.11
C ASP A 165 16.43 -16.62 -3.31
N MET A 166 16.04 -15.83 -4.31
CA MET A 166 15.45 -16.34 -5.55
C MET A 166 16.39 -17.31 -6.27
N LEU A 167 17.67 -16.95 -6.40
CA LEU A 167 18.66 -17.78 -7.10
C LEU A 167 19.03 -19.04 -6.31
N THR A 168 19.03 -18.96 -4.99
CA THR A 168 19.43 -20.06 -4.09
C THR A 168 18.27 -21.05 -3.89
N ASN A 169 17.07 -20.53 -3.64
CA ASN A 169 15.91 -21.34 -3.28
C ASN A 169 15.09 -21.77 -4.50
N HIS A 170 15.30 -21.13 -5.66
CA HIS A 170 14.49 -21.33 -6.87
C HIS A 170 12.98 -21.08 -6.64
N VAL A 171 12.66 -20.10 -5.80
CA VAL A 171 11.30 -19.66 -5.49
C VAL A 171 11.14 -18.19 -5.87
N ASN A 172 9.99 -17.84 -6.41
CA ASN A 172 9.65 -16.44 -6.72
C ASN A 172 9.60 -15.60 -5.45
N GLN A 173 9.93 -14.31 -5.56
CA GLN A 173 9.96 -13.40 -4.42
C GLN A 173 8.92 -12.31 -4.59
N SER A 174 8.53 -11.68 -3.48
CA SER A 174 7.75 -10.45 -3.52
C SER A 174 8.35 -9.39 -2.60
N MET A 175 8.32 -8.13 -3.02
CA MET A 175 8.69 -6.97 -2.21
C MET A 175 7.44 -6.10 -2.04
N LEU A 176 6.89 -6.09 -0.82
CA LEU A 176 5.71 -5.29 -0.48
C LEU A 176 6.17 -3.93 0.02
N ILE A 177 5.97 -2.89 -0.80
CA ILE A 177 6.31 -1.51 -0.49
C ILE A 177 5.01 -0.77 -0.17
N THR A 178 4.78 -0.50 1.11
CA THR A 178 3.56 0.20 1.56
C THR A 178 3.90 1.53 2.19
N GLY A 179 2.88 2.38 2.31
CA GLY A 179 3.00 3.68 2.93
C GLY A 179 1.89 4.60 2.45
N GLU A 180 1.67 5.68 3.18
CA GLU A 180 0.82 6.76 2.70
C GLU A 180 1.43 7.36 1.43
N SER A 181 0.66 8.15 0.69
CA SER A 181 1.19 8.75 -0.51
C SER A 181 1.87 10.09 -0.22
N GLY A 182 2.98 10.33 -0.89
CA GLY A 182 4.01 11.28 -0.43
C GLY A 182 5.09 10.63 0.43
N ALA A 183 4.93 9.36 0.86
CA ALA A 183 5.96 8.64 1.62
C ALA A 183 7.18 8.22 0.78
N GLY A 184 7.17 8.45 -0.54
CA GLY A 184 8.25 8.05 -1.44
C GLY A 184 8.20 6.59 -1.89
N LYS A 185 7.02 5.93 -1.88
CA LYS A 185 6.84 4.55 -2.39
C LYS A 185 7.35 4.40 -3.82
N THR A 186 6.84 5.22 -4.75
CA THR A 186 7.21 5.19 -6.16
C THR A 186 8.71 5.36 -6.36
N GLU A 187 9.35 6.26 -5.63
CA GLU A 187 10.81 6.47 -5.72
C GLU A 187 11.58 5.24 -5.22
N ASN A 188 11.19 4.66 -4.08
CA ASN A 188 11.79 3.42 -3.59
C ASN A 188 11.58 2.26 -4.58
N THR A 189 10.39 2.11 -5.18
CA THR A 189 10.10 1.12 -6.24
C THR A 189 11.03 1.30 -7.45
N LYS A 190 11.23 2.54 -7.92
CA LYS A 190 12.18 2.84 -9.00
C LYS A 190 13.60 2.39 -8.64
N LYS A 191 14.07 2.69 -7.42
CA LYS A 191 15.42 2.29 -6.99
C LYS A 191 15.58 0.78 -6.84
N VAL A 192 14.54 0.07 -6.44
CA VAL A 192 14.53 -1.41 -6.43
C VAL A 192 14.69 -1.96 -7.86
N ILE A 193 13.93 -1.44 -8.82
CA ILE A 193 14.02 -1.83 -10.23
C ILE A 193 15.42 -1.52 -10.78
N ALA A 194 15.96 -0.33 -10.50
CA ALA A 194 17.30 0.09 -10.89
C ALA A 194 18.38 -0.86 -10.36
N TYR A 195 18.26 -1.27 -9.09
CA TYR A 195 19.17 -2.22 -8.48
C TYR A 195 19.15 -3.56 -9.20
N PHE A 196 17.95 -4.11 -9.45
CA PHE A 196 17.79 -5.36 -10.20
C PHE A 196 18.30 -5.27 -11.63
N ALA A 197 18.12 -4.12 -12.28
CA ALA A 197 18.70 -3.84 -13.59
C ALA A 197 20.23 -3.86 -13.55
N THR A 198 20.82 -3.35 -12.48
CA THR A 198 22.28 -3.31 -12.29
C THR A 198 22.86 -4.70 -12.00
N VAL A 199 22.25 -5.49 -11.10
CA VAL A 199 22.78 -6.81 -10.72
C VAL A 199 22.48 -7.89 -11.77
N GLY A 200 21.30 -7.80 -12.39
CA GLY A 200 20.81 -8.71 -13.43
C GLY A 200 21.24 -8.35 -14.85
N ALA A 201 22.00 -7.25 -15.04
CA ALA A 201 22.54 -6.86 -16.35
C ALA A 201 23.42 -7.96 -16.96
N SER A 202 23.25 -8.17 -18.27
CA SER A 202 24.12 -9.02 -19.08
C SER A 202 25.38 -8.24 -19.50
N THR A 203 26.53 -8.92 -19.62
CA THR A 203 27.78 -8.33 -20.15
C THR A 203 27.75 -8.15 -21.67
N LYS A 204 26.77 -8.73 -22.37
CA LYS A 204 26.56 -8.42 -23.78
C LYS A 204 25.94 -7.02 -23.84
N LYS A 205 26.71 -6.04 -24.32
CA LYS A 205 26.17 -4.76 -24.77
C LYS A 205 25.23 -5.05 -25.94
N ASP A 206 23.95 -5.20 -25.64
CA ASP A 206 22.94 -5.32 -26.66
C ASP A 206 22.78 -3.96 -27.35
N ALA A 207 23.02 -3.90 -28.66
CA ALA A 207 22.78 -2.71 -29.49
C ALA A 207 21.32 -2.21 -29.43
N THR A 208 20.41 -3.04 -28.92
CA THR A 208 19.01 -2.70 -28.64
C THR A 208 18.82 -1.91 -27.33
N ALA A 209 19.71 -2.03 -26.34
CA ALA A 209 19.63 -1.27 -25.09
C ALA A 209 19.93 0.23 -25.29
N GLU A 210 20.82 0.59 -26.23
CA GLU A 210 21.07 1.99 -26.61
C GLU A 210 19.86 2.62 -27.32
N LYS A 211 18.99 1.83 -27.96
CA LYS A 211 17.77 2.31 -28.64
C LYS A 211 16.52 2.31 -27.76
N LYS A 212 16.38 1.37 -26.81
CA LYS A 212 15.18 1.24 -25.95
C LYS A 212 15.33 1.85 -24.55
N GLY A 213 16.54 2.24 -24.14
CA GLY A 213 16.82 2.64 -22.75
C GLY A 213 16.90 1.45 -21.80
N SER A 214 17.30 1.70 -20.54
CA SER A 214 17.39 0.65 -19.52
C SER A 214 16.01 0.09 -19.15
N LEU A 215 15.94 -1.08 -18.50
CA LEU A 215 14.66 -1.60 -18.00
C LEU A 215 14.03 -0.64 -16.96
N GLU A 216 14.87 0.04 -16.16
CA GLU A 216 14.41 1.12 -15.28
C GLU A 216 13.71 2.21 -16.10
N ASP A 217 14.36 2.72 -17.16
CA ASP A 217 13.77 3.75 -18.01
C ASP A 217 12.45 3.27 -18.60
N GLN A 218 12.40 2.06 -19.18
CA GLN A 218 11.19 1.51 -19.79
C GLN A 218 10.04 1.38 -18.77
N VAL A 219 10.30 0.87 -17.57
CA VAL A 219 9.27 0.81 -16.51
C VAL A 219 8.89 2.21 -16.05
N VAL A 220 9.84 3.13 -15.92
CA VAL A 220 9.57 4.53 -15.54
C VAL A 220 8.70 5.24 -16.58
N GLN A 221 8.89 4.98 -17.87
CA GLN A 221 8.08 5.56 -18.95
C GLN A 221 6.62 5.09 -18.93
N THR A 222 6.31 3.96 -18.27
CA THR A 222 4.91 3.54 -18.06
C THR A 222 4.20 4.37 -16.99
N ASN A 223 4.95 5.01 -16.06
CA ASN A 223 4.33 5.71 -14.93
C ASN A 223 3.46 6.90 -15.35
N PRO A 224 3.85 7.82 -16.26
CA PRO A 224 2.96 8.91 -16.68
C PRO A 224 1.59 8.41 -17.14
N VAL A 225 1.55 7.35 -17.95
CA VAL A 225 0.27 6.74 -18.41
C VAL A 225 -0.50 6.11 -17.25
N LEU A 226 0.15 5.30 -16.42
CA LEU A 226 -0.53 4.63 -15.30
C LEU A 226 -0.96 5.59 -14.20
N GLU A 227 -0.21 6.66 -13.93
CA GLU A 227 -0.55 7.70 -12.96
C GLU A 227 -1.66 8.61 -13.49
N ALA A 228 -1.63 9.00 -14.77
CA ALA A 228 -2.70 9.76 -15.39
C ALA A 228 -4.08 9.07 -15.24
N PHE A 229 -4.13 7.76 -15.48
CA PHE A 229 -5.38 6.99 -15.47
C PHE A 229 -5.69 6.28 -14.14
N GLY A 230 -4.71 6.13 -13.25
CA GLY A 230 -4.84 5.35 -12.03
C GLY A 230 -4.59 6.15 -10.74
N ASN A 231 -4.07 7.37 -10.84
CA ASN A 231 -3.89 8.25 -9.68
C ASN A 231 -4.93 9.37 -9.64
N ALA A 232 -5.25 9.79 -8.42
CA ALA A 232 -6.17 10.88 -8.14
C ALA A 232 -5.77 11.62 -6.86
N LYS A 233 -6.29 12.83 -6.70
CA LYS A 233 -6.09 13.64 -5.49
C LYS A 233 -7.08 13.22 -4.40
N THR A 234 -6.59 12.93 -3.20
CA THR A 234 -7.38 12.68 -1.99
C THR A 234 -7.26 13.85 -1.00
N VAL A 235 -7.88 13.72 0.18
CA VAL A 235 -7.80 14.72 1.26
C VAL A 235 -6.35 14.94 1.74
N ARG A 236 -5.59 13.85 1.89
CA ARG A 236 -4.23 13.90 2.47
C ARG A 236 -3.11 13.79 1.44
N ASN A 237 -3.43 13.51 0.19
CA ASN A 237 -2.40 13.32 -0.82
C ASN A 237 -2.84 13.71 -2.23
N ASP A 238 -1.97 14.47 -2.89
CA ASP A 238 -2.26 15.09 -4.18
C ASP A 238 -2.18 14.12 -5.38
N ASN A 239 -1.32 13.10 -5.31
CA ASN A 239 -1.08 12.14 -6.41
C ASN A 239 -1.20 10.70 -5.90
N SER A 240 -2.42 10.25 -5.61
CA SER A 240 -2.69 8.98 -4.90
C SER A 240 -2.98 7.86 -5.87
N SER A 241 -2.17 6.81 -5.89
CA SER A 241 -2.53 5.60 -6.63
C SER A 241 -3.79 4.98 -6.05
N ARG A 242 -4.83 4.87 -6.87
CA ARG A 242 -6.14 4.30 -6.55
C ARG A 242 -6.32 2.92 -7.19
N PHE A 243 -5.21 2.23 -7.37
CA PHE A 243 -5.07 0.85 -7.81
C PHE A 243 -3.81 0.26 -7.17
N GLY A 244 -3.78 -1.06 -6.97
CA GLY A 244 -2.57 -1.80 -6.63
C GLY A 244 -1.77 -2.12 -7.89
N LYS A 245 -0.48 -1.84 -7.87
CA LYS A 245 0.46 -2.12 -8.97
C LYS A 245 1.43 -3.21 -8.54
N PHE A 246 1.40 -4.36 -9.21
CA PHE A 246 2.33 -5.46 -8.96
C PHE A 246 3.27 -5.62 -10.15
N ILE A 247 4.50 -5.13 -10.00
CA ILE A 247 5.52 -5.15 -11.06
C ILE A 247 6.35 -6.42 -10.90
N ARG A 248 6.20 -7.38 -11.81
CA ARG A 248 7.03 -8.59 -11.85
C ARG A 248 8.27 -8.34 -12.69
N ILE A 249 9.43 -8.40 -12.06
CA ILE A 249 10.72 -8.31 -12.72
C ILE A 249 11.21 -9.74 -12.95
N HIS A 250 11.31 -10.15 -14.20
CA HIS A 250 11.61 -11.52 -14.58
C HIS A 250 13.12 -11.74 -14.71
N PHE A 251 13.55 -12.93 -14.32
CA PHE A 251 14.91 -13.39 -14.45
C PHE A 251 14.94 -14.73 -15.19
N GLY A 252 15.91 -14.87 -16.10
CA GLY A 252 16.18 -16.10 -16.82
C GLY A 252 17.04 -17.09 -16.01
N PRO A 253 17.39 -18.25 -16.59
CA PRO A 253 18.08 -19.31 -15.88
C PRO A 253 19.46 -18.97 -15.31
N SER A 254 20.14 -18.00 -15.91
CA SER A 254 21.43 -17.51 -15.44
C SER A 254 21.33 -16.35 -14.43
N GLY A 255 20.12 -16.05 -13.94
CA GLY A 255 19.85 -14.93 -13.04
C GLY A 255 19.90 -13.56 -13.71
N LYS A 256 19.90 -13.50 -15.04
CA LYS A 256 19.88 -12.26 -15.82
C LYS A 256 18.46 -11.78 -16.08
N LEU A 257 18.27 -10.47 -16.22
CA LEU A 257 16.97 -9.89 -16.53
C LEU A 257 16.35 -10.50 -17.80
N ALA A 258 15.08 -10.85 -17.73
CA ALA A 258 14.27 -11.43 -18.79
C ALA A 258 12.99 -10.62 -19.08
N GLY A 259 13.04 -9.30 -18.82
CA GLY A 259 11.92 -8.37 -18.99
C GLY A 259 11.12 -8.13 -17.72
N ALA A 260 10.01 -7.43 -17.86
CA ALA A 260 9.08 -7.15 -16.78
C ALA A 260 7.63 -7.22 -17.27
N ASP A 261 6.69 -7.34 -16.35
CA ASP A 261 5.29 -7.02 -16.61
C ASP A 261 4.63 -6.46 -15.34
N ILE A 262 3.49 -5.80 -15.54
CA ILE A 262 2.72 -5.11 -14.53
C ILE A 262 1.34 -5.73 -14.48
N GLU A 263 0.96 -6.22 -13.31
CA GLU A 263 -0.41 -6.59 -13.02
C GLU A 263 -1.05 -5.50 -12.15
N THR A 264 -2.27 -5.11 -12.52
CA THR A 264 -3.03 -4.11 -11.75
C THR A 264 -4.21 -4.76 -11.05
N TYR A 265 -4.45 -4.32 -9.84
CA TYR A 265 -5.49 -4.83 -8.96
C TYR A 265 -6.31 -3.66 -8.42
N LEU A 266 -7.62 -3.84 -8.21
CA LEU A 266 -8.44 -2.99 -7.34
C LEU A 266 -8.49 -1.51 -7.75
N LEU A 267 -8.67 -1.20 -9.05
CA LEU A 267 -8.93 0.18 -9.48
C LEU A 267 -10.22 0.70 -8.80
N GLU A 268 -10.15 1.89 -8.19
CA GLU A 268 -11.27 2.53 -7.50
C GLU A 268 -12.30 3.07 -8.51
N LYS A 269 -13.15 2.18 -9.04
CA LYS A 269 -14.16 2.51 -10.05
C LYS A 269 -15.09 3.64 -9.62
N ALA A 270 -15.46 3.68 -8.33
CA ALA A 270 -16.41 4.67 -7.81
C ALA A 270 -15.95 6.12 -8.05
N ARG A 271 -14.63 6.36 -8.03
CA ARG A 271 -14.03 7.68 -8.21
C ARG A 271 -14.26 8.30 -9.58
N VAL A 272 -14.54 7.48 -10.60
CA VAL A 272 -14.87 7.94 -11.96
C VAL A 272 -16.13 8.81 -11.95
N ILE A 273 -17.09 8.52 -11.06
CA ILE A 273 -18.41 9.16 -11.05
C ILE A 273 -18.73 9.94 -9.77
N SER A 274 -17.89 9.85 -8.74
CA SER A 274 -18.12 10.53 -7.47
C SER A 274 -16.83 10.93 -6.78
N GLN A 275 -16.82 12.13 -6.17
CA GLN A 275 -15.70 12.65 -5.38
C GLN A 275 -16.20 13.31 -4.10
N GLN A 276 -15.43 13.18 -3.02
CA GLN A 276 -15.66 14.00 -1.83
C GLN A 276 -15.22 15.46 -2.07
N PRO A 277 -15.71 16.44 -1.28
CA PRO A 277 -15.47 17.88 -1.55
C PRO A 277 -13.99 18.32 -1.67
N LEU A 278 -13.07 17.59 -1.05
CA LEU A 278 -11.63 17.91 -1.07
C LEU A 278 -10.82 17.03 -2.03
N GLU A 279 -11.47 16.11 -2.74
CA GLU A 279 -10.84 15.15 -3.63
C GLU A 279 -11.02 15.53 -5.11
N ARG A 280 -10.23 14.92 -5.99
CA ARG A 280 -10.43 14.95 -7.45
C ARG A 280 -10.79 13.55 -7.97
N SER A 281 -11.26 13.50 -9.21
CA SER A 281 -11.23 12.29 -10.04
C SER A 281 -9.81 11.99 -10.54
N TYR A 282 -9.67 11.05 -11.46
CA TYR A 282 -8.38 10.67 -12.05
C TYR A 282 -7.73 11.84 -12.83
N HIS A 283 -6.40 11.93 -12.79
CA HIS A 283 -5.65 13.07 -13.33
C HIS A 283 -5.91 13.32 -14.82
N ILE A 284 -6.08 12.26 -15.61
CA ILE A 284 -6.26 12.34 -17.06
C ILE A 284 -7.42 13.26 -17.49
N PHE A 285 -8.50 13.35 -16.71
CA PHE A 285 -9.64 14.20 -17.07
C PHE A 285 -9.26 15.69 -17.08
N TYR A 286 -8.48 16.12 -16.10
CA TYR A 286 -8.01 17.50 -15.97
C TYR A 286 -6.86 17.79 -16.93
N GLN A 287 -5.97 16.80 -17.13
CA GLN A 287 -4.91 16.85 -18.13
C GLN A 287 -5.45 17.09 -19.55
N ILE A 288 -6.44 16.30 -20.00
CA ILE A 288 -7.05 16.50 -21.33
C ILE A 288 -7.75 17.87 -21.42
N MET A 289 -8.43 18.30 -20.35
CA MET A 289 -9.14 19.58 -20.30
C MET A 289 -8.24 20.82 -20.35
N SER A 290 -6.95 20.67 -20.00
CA SER A 290 -5.94 21.73 -20.07
C SER A 290 -5.75 22.29 -21.49
N GLY A 291 -5.94 21.46 -22.52
CA GLY A 291 -5.72 21.83 -23.91
C GLY A 291 -4.25 22.02 -24.30
N SER A 292 -3.30 21.56 -23.48
CA SER A 292 -1.85 21.72 -23.74
C SER A 292 -1.36 20.90 -24.93
N VAL A 293 -2.02 19.79 -25.28
CA VAL A 293 -1.76 19.02 -26.50
C VAL A 293 -2.74 19.45 -27.61
N PRO A 294 -2.26 20.09 -28.70
CA PRO A 294 -3.12 20.66 -29.74
C PRO A 294 -4.06 19.64 -30.39
N GLY A 295 -5.30 20.06 -30.65
CA GLY A 295 -6.31 19.27 -31.36
C GLY A 295 -6.99 18.16 -30.54
N VAL A 296 -6.47 17.80 -29.36
CA VAL A 296 -7.08 16.75 -28.53
C VAL A 296 -8.48 17.18 -28.06
N LYS A 297 -8.64 18.37 -27.45
CA LYS A 297 -9.95 18.84 -26.97
C LYS A 297 -11.01 18.90 -28.07
N ASP A 298 -10.64 19.40 -29.25
CA ASP A 298 -11.53 19.47 -30.40
C ASP A 298 -11.96 18.08 -30.86
N SER A 299 -11.01 17.15 -30.95
CA SER A 299 -11.30 15.75 -31.32
C SER A 299 -12.16 15.02 -30.29
N CYS A 300 -12.07 15.44 -29.03
CA CYS A 300 -12.83 14.94 -27.88
C CYS A 300 -14.17 15.68 -27.65
N LEU A 301 -14.47 16.70 -28.45
CA LEU A 301 -15.69 17.53 -28.35
C LEU A 301 -15.84 18.16 -26.95
N LEU A 302 -14.73 18.52 -26.31
CA LEU A 302 -14.72 19.04 -24.95
C LEU A 302 -14.93 20.56 -24.92
N SER A 303 -15.61 21.05 -23.89
CA SER A 303 -15.76 22.47 -23.61
C SER A 303 -14.49 23.03 -22.95
N ASN A 304 -14.53 24.32 -22.61
CA ASN A 304 -13.46 24.98 -21.85
C ASN A 304 -13.73 25.04 -20.34
N ASP A 305 -14.86 24.50 -19.87
CA ASP A 305 -15.22 24.49 -18.45
C ASP A 305 -15.32 23.06 -17.93
N ILE A 306 -14.53 22.74 -16.90
CA ILE A 306 -14.59 21.44 -16.22
C ILE A 306 -15.92 21.22 -15.50
N MET A 307 -16.63 22.28 -15.14
CA MET A 307 -17.91 22.21 -14.43
C MET A 307 -19.04 21.65 -15.30
N ASP A 308 -18.89 21.67 -16.62
CA ASP A 308 -19.83 21.02 -17.55
C ASP A 308 -19.89 19.49 -17.35
N TYR A 309 -18.87 18.92 -16.71
CA TYR A 309 -18.70 17.47 -16.52
C TYR A 309 -18.88 17.06 -15.06
N PHE A 310 -20.14 17.05 -14.60
CA PHE A 310 -20.51 16.80 -13.20
C PHE A 310 -19.82 15.59 -12.55
N ILE A 311 -19.65 14.49 -13.29
CA ILE A 311 -19.06 13.27 -12.75
C ILE A 311 -17.59 13.39 -12.33
N VAL A 312 -16.90 14.47 -12.73
CA VAL A 312 -15.49 14.76 -12.37
C VAL A 312 -15.29 16.13 -11.71
N SER A 313 -16.38 16.82 -11.35
CA SER A 313 -16.37 18.19 -10.81
C SER A 313 -17.14 18.36 -9.48
N GLN A 314 -17.46 17.27 -8.79
CA GLN A 314 -18.14 17.31 -7.48
C GLN A 314 -17.23 17.83 -6.34
N GLY A 315 -15.93 17.64 -6.47
CA GLY A 315 -14.93 18.03 -5.48
C GLY A 315 -14.03 19.17 -5.94
N LYS A 316 -12.73 19.01 -5.73
CA LYS A 316 -11.71 19.90 -6.29
C LYS A 316 -11.51 19.59 -7.77
N THR A 317 -11.10 20.61 -8.53
CA THR A 317 -10.78 20.48 -9.96
C THR A 317 -9.31 20.77 -10.24
N THR A 318 -8.63 21.49 -9.35
CA THR A 318 -7.19 21.82 -9.44
C THR A 318 -6.41 21.30 -8.23
N ILE A 319 -5.10 21.16 -8.39
CA ILE A 319 -4.15 20.79 -7.34
C ILE A 319 -3.14 21.94 -7.18
N PRO A 320 -2.85 22.41 -5.95
CA PRO A 320 -1.83 23.42 -5.74
C PRO A 320 -0.45 22.95 -6.24
N ASN A 321 0.23 23.80 -7.02
CA ASN A 321 1.59 23.56 -7.54
C ASN A 321 1.74 22.37 -8.51
N VAL A 322 0.66 21.92 -9.14
CA VAL A 322 0.70 20.94 -10.23
C VAL A 322 0.04 21.57 -11.45
N ASP A 323 0.75 21.56 -12.57
CA ASP A 323 0.23 22.01 -13.86
C ASP A 323 -0.28 20.80 -14.65
N ASP A 324 -1.61 20.62 -14.69
CA ASP A 324 -2.23 19.53 -15.44
C ASP A 324 -1.88 19.60 -16.95
N GLY A 325 -1.54 20.78 -17.49
CA GLY A 325 -1.10 20.95 -18.86
C GLY A 325 0.30 20.40 -19.13
N GLU A 326 1.27 20.71 -18.28
CA GLU A 326 2.63 20.13 -18.38
C GLU A 326 2.60 18.61 -18.23
N GLU A 327 1.85 18.11 -17.25
CA GLU A 327 1.67 16.67 -17.02
C GLU A 327 0.99 15.97 -18.21
N PHE A 328 0.06 16.65 -18.90
CA PHE A 328 -0.57 16.08 -20.09
C PHE A 328 0.42 15.95 -21.26
N VAL A 329 1.32 16.92 -21.44
CA VAL A 329 2.37 16.84 -22.46
C VAL A 329 3.30 15.64 -22.19
N LEU A 330 3.69 15.42 -20.94
CA LEU A 330 4.49 14.26 -20.54
C LEU A 330 3.75 12.94 -20.80
N THR A 331 2.44 12.91 -20.50
CA THR A 331 1.60 11.74 -20.73
C THR A 331 1.43 11.42 -22.22
N ASP A 332 1.22 12.43 -23.07
CA ASP A 332 1.11 12.28 -24.53
C ASP A 332 2.42 11.76 -25.14
N GLN A 333 3.57 12.31 -24.70
CA GLN A 333 4.89 11.83 -25.11
C GLN A 333 5.15 10.40 -24.64
N ALA A 334 4.72 10.02 -23.43
CA ALA A 334 4.87 8.67 -22.93
C ALA A 334 4.13 7.64 -23.79
N PHE A 335 2.94 7.95 -24.32
CA PHE A 335 2.26 7.08 -25.28
C PHE A 335 3.10 6.81 -26.53
N ASP A 336 3.73 7.86 -27.08
CA ASP A 336 4.57 7.71 -28.29
C ASP A 336 5.81 6.86 -28.00
N ILE A 337 6.46 7.08 -26.84
CA ILE A 337 7.64 6.31 -26.40
C ILE A 337 7.29 4.83 -26.18
N LEU A 338 6.11 4.55 -25.62
CA LEU A 338 5.60 3.20 -25.42
C LEU A 338 5.05 2.56 -26.70
N GLY A 339 5.20 3.22 -27.86
CA GLY A 339 4.86 2.64 -29.15
C GLY A 339 3.36 2.49 -29.41
N PHE A 340 2.52 3.29 -28.75
CA PHE A 340 1.12 3.41 -29.13
C PHE A 340 1.05 4.09 -30.50
N SER A 341 0.21 3.56 -31.39
CA SER A 341 -0.07 4.24 -32.65
C SER A 341 -0.85 5.53 -32.40
N ALA A 342 -0.75 6.49 -33.33
CA ALA A 342 -1.54 7.72 -33.26
C ALA A 342 -3.05 7.43 -33.20
N GLU A 343 -3.54 6.39 -33.89
CA GLU A 343 -4.94 5.97 -33.84
C GLU A 343 -5.33 5.43 -32.45
N GLU A 344 -4.50 4.56 -31.86
CA GLU A 344 -4.72 4.07 -30.50
C GLU A 344 -4.74 5.22 -29.48
N LYS A 345 -3.74 6.10 -29.50
CA LYS A 345 -3.64 7.27 -28.60
C LYS A 345 -4.87 8.17 -28.70
N GLN A 346 -5.30 8.49 -29.92
CA GLN A 346 -6.51 9.29 -30.14
C GLN A 346 -7.79 8.57 -29.66
N ASN A 347 -7.91 7.26 -29.88
CA ASN A 347 -9.05 6.50 -29.39
C ASN A 347 -9.09 6.44 -27.86
N VAL A 348 -7.94 6.35 -27.18
CA VAL A 348 -7.85 6.47 -25.71
C VAL A 348 -8.43 7.80 -25.24
N TYR A 349 -8.06 8.93 -25.87
CA TYR A 349 -8.60 10.24 -25.49
C TYR A 349 -10.09 10.38 -25.77
N LYS A 350 -10.56 9.88 -26.93
CA LYS A 350 -11.98 9.88 -27.29
C LYS A 350 -12.82 9.08 -26.31
N ILE A 351 -12.38 7.88 -25.95
CA ILE A 351 -13.09 7.03 -24.98
C ILE A 351 -13.10 7.69 -23.60
N THR A 352 -11.98 8.28 -23.18
CA THR A 352 -11.87 9.01 -21.91
C THR A 352 -12.83 10.19 -21.84
N ALA A 353 -12.87 11.02 -22.89
CA ALA A 353 -13.80 12.15 -22.99
C ALA A 353 -15.26 11.70 -23.09
N ALA A 354 -15.54 10.58 -23.79
CA ALA A 354 -16.88 10.02 -23.87
C ALA A 354 -17.41 9.60 -22.49
N VAL A 355 -16.55 9.14 -21.57
CA VAL A 355 -16.96 8.90 -20.17
C VAL A 355 -17.44 10.20 -19.51
N MET A 356 -16.72 11.32 -19.71
CA MET A 356 -17.13 12.64 -19.19
C MET A 356 -18.49 13.08 -19.76
N HIS A 357 -18.68 12.99 -21.08
CA HIS A 357 -19.94 13.34 -21.74
C HIS A 357 -21.09 12.42 -21.33
N MET A 358 -20.84 11.11 -21.21
CA MET A 358 -21.87 10.13 -20.83
C MET A 358 -22.41 10.38 -19.43
N GLY A 359 -21.56 10.84 -18.50
CA GLY A 359 -21.98 11.30 -17.18
C GLY A 359 -22.89 12.54 -17.18
N GLY A 360 -22.92 13.29 -18.28
CA GLY A 360 -23.79 14.45 -18.48
C GLY A 360 -25.17 14.13 -19.08
N MET A 361 -25.41 12.89 -19.52
CA MET A 361 -26.70 12.48 -20.10
C MET A 361 -27.82 12.59 -19.06
N LYS A 362 -28.82 13.43 -19.34
CA LYS A 362 -29.95 13.67 -18.44
C LYS A 362 -31.20 12.90 -18.88
N PHE A 363 -31.96 12.47 -17.88
CA PHE A 363 -33.19 11.73 -18.05
C PHE A 363 -34.27 12.27 -17.10
N LYS A 364 -35.51 12.25 -17.56
CA LYS A 364 -36.67 12.68 -16.78
C LYS A 364 -37.77 11.63 -16.81
N GLN A 365 -38.72 11.79 -15.90
CA GLN A 365 -39.91 10.96 -15.81
C GLN A 365 -41.12 11.78 -16.28
N ARG A 366 -41.92 11.22 -17.18
CA ARG A 366 -43.08 11.92 -17.74
C ARG A 366 -44.34 11.63 -16.91
N GLY A 367 -44.74 12.58 -16.08
CA GLY A 367 -45.98 12.48 -15.31
C GLY A 367 -45.98 11.31 -14.31
N ARG A 368 -46.98 10.42 -14.41
CA ARG A 368 -47.12 9.21 -13.56
C ARG A 368 -46.59 7.94 -14.20
N GLU A 369 -46.07 7.99 -15.43
CA GLU A 369 -45.46 6.81 -16.06
C GLU A 369 -44.12 6.50 -15.39
N GLU A 370 -43.86 5.24 -15.03
CA GLU A 370 -42.57 4.85 -14.45
C GLU A 370 -41.41 4.91 -15.46
N GLN A 371 -41.71 4.87 -16.75
CA GLN A 371 -40.72 4.89 -17.82
C GLN A 371 -39.99 6.23 -17.91
N ALA A 372 -38.66 6.17 -18.03
CA ALA A 372 -37.82 7.34 -18.29
C ALA A 372 -37.89 7.78 -19.76
N GLU A 373 -37.62 9.06 -19.98
CA GLU A 373 -37.34 9.67 -21.29
C GLU A 373 -36.06 10.52 -21.22
N ALA A 374 -35.44 10.76 -22.37
CA ALA A 374 -34.27 11.63 -22.45
C ALA A 374 -34.65 13.08 -22.13
N ASP A 375 -33.76 13.79 -21.43
CA ASP A 375 -33.92 15.22 -21.12
C ASP A 375 -32.80 16.03 -21.78
N GLY A 376 -32.89 16.14 -23.11
CA GLY A 376 -31.81 16.62 -23.97
C GLY A 376 -31.02 15.47 -24.61
N THR A 377 -30.41 15.74 -25.76
CA THR A 377 -29.68 14.74 -26.56
C THR A 377 -28.24 15.13 -26.89
N GLU A 378 -27.81 16.35 -26.56
CA GLU A 378 -26.50 16.87 -26.96
C GLU A 378 -25.34 16.04 -26.40
N GLU A 379 -25.42 15.66 -25.12
CA GLU A 379 -24.40 14.86 -24.46
C GLU A 379 -24.31 13.46 -25.09
N GLY A 380 -25.46 12.82 -25.34
CA GLY A 380 -25.52 11.51 -25.99
C GLY A 380 -25.05 11.54 -27.45
N GLU A 381 -25.25 12.65 -28.16
CA GLU A 381 -24.71 12.86 -29.51
C GLU A 381 -23.18 12.91 -29.52
N ARG A 382 -22.57 13.60 -28.54
CA ARG A 382 -21.11 13.62 -28.39
C ARG A 382 -20.57 12.22 -28.07
N VAL A 383 -21.20 11.50 -27.14
CA VAL A 383 -20.85 10.10 -26.81
C VAL A 383 -20.93 9.21 -28.06
N ALA A 384 -22.05 9.26 -28.78
CA ALA A 384 -22.27 8.47 -29.98
C ALA A 384 -21.22 8.75 -31.06
N LYS A 385 -20.84 10.02 -31.25
CA LYS A 385 -19.77 10.41 -32.19
C LYS A 385 -18.39 9.88 -31.76
N LEU A 386 -18.04 9.99 -30.48
CA LEU A 386 -16.73 9.53 -29.96
C LEU A 386 -16.59 8.01 -29.95
N PHE A 387 -17.67 7.30 -29.62
CA PHE A 387 -17.74 5.84 -29.69
C PHE A 387 -18.00 5.32 -31.10
N SER A 388 -18.40 6.18 -32.04
CA SER A 388 -18.82 5.78 -33.40
C SER A 388 -19.98 4.77 -33.36
N THR A 389 -21.03 5.11 -32.61
CA THR A 389 -22.29 4.38 -32.49
C THR A 389 -23.46 5.25 -32.95
N ASP A 390 -24.63 4.65 -33.19
CA ASP A 390 -25.84 5.41 -33.50
C ASP A 390 -26.45 6.05 -32.23
N LYS A 391 -26.85 7.34 -32.33
CA LYS A 391 -27.36 8.11 -31.18
C LYS A 391 -28.74 7.67 -30.75
N ASP A 392 -29.62 7.36 -31.70
CA ASP A 392 -31.03 7.06 -31.42
C ASP A 392 -31.12 5.65 -30.82
N GLU A 393 -30.31 4.73 -31.35
CA GLU A 393 -30.11 3.41 -30.78
C GLU A 393 -29.48 3.45 -29.39
N LEU A 394 -28.52 4.34 -29.13
CA LEU A 394 -27.92 4.49 -27.80
C LEU A 394 -28.98 4.86 -26.75
N TYR A 395 -29.75 5.93 -26.97
CA TYR A 395 -30.83 6.33 -26.07
C TYR A 395 -31.91 5.25 -25.94
N LYS A 396 -32.28 4.61 -27.04
CA LYS A 396 -33.23 3.49 -27.03
C LYS A 396 -32.73 2.33 -26.16
N ASN A 397 -31.46 1.96 -26.26
CA ASN A 397 -30.88 0.85 -25.49
C ASN A 397 -30.74 1.17 -24.00
N PHE A 398 -30.54 2.45 -23.63
CA PHE A 398 -30.59 2.89 -22.24
C PHE A 398 -32.02 2.86 -21.66
N LEU A 399 -32.98 3.42 -22.40
CA LEU A 399 -34.35 3.58 -21.95
C LEU A 399 -35.16 2.28 -21.99
N LYS A 400 -34.90 1.44 -23.00
CA LYS A 400 -35.64 0.23 -23.35
C LYS A 400 -34.69 -0.90 -23.78
N PRO A 401 -33.78 -1.35 -22.88
CA PRO A 401 -32.88 -2.46 -23.17
C PRO A 401 -33.64 -3.75 -23.50
N ARG A 402 -33.01 -4.62 -24.27
CA ARG A 402 -33.50 -5.97 -24.54
C ARG A 402 -32.90 -6.91 -23.50
N ILE A 403 -33.71 -7.77 -22.90
CA ILE A 403 -33.27 -8.74 -21.91
C ILE A 403 -33.54 -10.13 -22.44
N LYS A 404 -32.54 -11.00 -22.33
CA LYS A 404 -32.66 -12.38 -22.73
C LYS A 404 -33.44 -13.14 -21.65
N VAL A 405 -34.66 -13.58 -21.98
CA VAL A 405 -35.52 -14.40 -21.13
C VAL A 405 -35.65 -15.77 -21.80
N GLY A 406 -34.89 -16.75 -21.30
CA GLY A 406 -34.73 -18.03 -21.98
C GLY A 406 -34.02 -17.88 -23.33
N ASN A 407 -34.74 -18.19 -24.42
CA ASN A 407 -34.23 -18.05 -25.79
C ASN A 407 -34.71 -16.78 -26.51
N GLU A 408 -35.60 -15.99 -25.92
CA GLU A 408 -36.17 -14.79 -26.54
C GLU A 408 -35.62 -13.50 -25.94
N PHE A 409 -35.67 -12.41 -26.71
CA PHE A 409 -35.32 -11.07 -26.24
C PHE A 409 -36.59 -10.25 -26.01
N VAL A 410 -36.81 -9.85 -24.77
CA VAL A 410 -37.94 -9.01 -24.37
C VAL A 410 -37.46 -7.58 -24.13
N THR A 411 -38.18 -6.60 -24.66
CA THR A 411 -37.86 -5.19 -24.41
C THR A 411 -38.41 -4.80 -23.04
N GLN A 412 -37.55 -4.29 -22.15
CA GLN A 412 -37.97 -3.85 -20.82
C GLN A 412 -37.79 -2.34 -20.67
N GLY A 413 -38.83 -1.67 -20.22
CA GLY A 413 -38.76 -0.27 -19.82
C GLY A 413 -37.94 -0.05 -18.54
N ARG A 414 -37.25 1.09 -18.46
CA ARG A 414 -36.45 1.50 -17.29
C ARG A 414 -36.96 2.82 -16.73
N ASN A 415 -36.96 2.92 -15.40
CA ASN A 415 -37.26 4.19 -14.73
C ASN A 415 -36.03 5.11 -14.69
N LYS A 416 -36.22 6.38 -14.31
CA LYS A 416 -35.16 7.40 -14.34
C LYS A 416 -33.92 6.95 -13.56
N GLU A 417 -34.10 6.45 -12.35
CA GLU A 417 -33.01 6.04 -11.46
C GLU A 417 -32.23 4.84 -12.03
N GLN A 418 -32.93 3.84 -12.57
CA GLN A 418 -32.31 2.68 -13.22
C GLN A 418 -31.45 3.08 -14.43
N VAL A 419 -31.93 4.04 -15.23
CA VAL A 419 -31.16 4.56 -16.38
C VAL A 419 -29.93 5.32 -15.90
N MET A 420 -30.08 6.23 -14.93
CA MET A 420 -28.95 6.97 -14.35
C MET A 420 -27.88 6.03 -13.76
N ASN A 421 -28.32 5.00 -13.02
CA ASN A 421 -27.42 3.99 -12.45
C ASN A 421 -26.72 3.18 -13.54
N SER A 422 -27.40 2.84 -14.63
CA SER A 422 -26.82 2.16 -15.79
C SER A 422 -25.77 3.03 -16.51
N VAL A 423 -26.03 4.33 -16.67
CA VAL A 423 -25.07 5.30 -17.22
C VAL A 423 -23.82 5.37 -16.35
N GLY A 424 -23.99 5.52 -15.02
CA GLY A 424 -22.88 5.51 -14.07
C GLY A 424 -22.08 4.19 -14.11
N ALA A 425 -22.76 3.04 -14.17
CA ALA A 425 -22.12 1.73 -14.27
C ALA A 425 -21.30 1.60 -15.58
N LEU A 426 -21.81 2.11 -16.70
CA LEU A 426 -21.06 2.13 -17.96
C LEU A 426 -19.89 3.11 -17.94
N CYS A 427 -20.00 4.29 -17.31
CA CYS A 427 -18.86 5.19 -17.12
C CYS A 427 -17.71 4.49 -16.37
N LYS A 428 -18.05 3.85 -15.24
CA LYS A 428 -17.12 3.05 -14.44
C LYS A 428 -16.54 1.88 -15.24
N GLY A 429 -17.39 1.15 -15.97
CA GLY A 429 -17.02 -0.05 -16.73
C GLY A 429 -16.11 0.25 -17.92
N VAL A 430 -16.40 1.29 -18.69
CA VAL A 430 -15.58 1.74 -19.82
C VAL A 430 -14.19 2.17 -19.32
N PHE A 431 -14.11 2.97 -18.26
CA PHE A 431 -12.84 3.44 -17.72
C PHE A 431 -11.98 2.30 -17.16
N ASP A 432 -12.57 1.36 -16.39
CA ASP A 432 -11.87 0.18 -15.87
C ASP A 432 -11.30 -0.71 -17.00
N ARG A 433 -12.09 -0.93 -18.05
CA ARG A 433 -11.67 -1.72 -19.22
C ARG A 433 -10.57 -1.03 -20.02
N LEU A 434 -10.67 0.28 -20.20
CA LEU A 434 -9.63 1.09 -20.82
C LEU A 434 -8.32 1.00 -20.03
N PHE A 435 -8.38 1.15 -18.71
CA PHE A 435 -7.20 1.06 -17.84
C PHE A 435 -6.52 -0.31 -17.94
N LYS A 436 -7.28 -1.41 -17.89
CA LYS A 436 -6.74 -2.77 -18.08
C LYS A 436 -6.05 -2.94 -19.44
N TRP A 437 -6.63 -2.38 -20.50
CA TRP A 437 -6.01 -2.40 -21.82
C TRP A 437 -4.73 -1.57 -21.88
N LEU A 438 -4.69 -0.38 -21.26
CA LEU A 438 -3.47 0.44 -21.16
C LEU A 438 -2.33 -0.33 -20.49
N VAL A 439 -2.62 -1.06 -19.41
CA VAL A 439 -1.65 -1.92 -18.71
C VAL A 439 -1.17 -3.04 -19.62
N LYS A 440 -2.09 -3.72 -20.34
CA LYS A 440 -1.72 -4.76 -21.32
C LYS A 440 -0.77 -4.19 -22.39
N LYS A 441 -1.05 -3.01 -22.94
CA LYS A 441 -0.19 -2.34 -23.92
C LYS A 441 1.17 -1.96 -23.34
N CYS A 442 1.22 -1.46 -22.09
CA CYS A 442 2.48 -1.22 -21.40
C CYS A 442 3.30 -2.53 -21.29
N ASN A 443 2.67 -3.65 -20.96
CA ASN A 443 3.35 -4.94 -20.85
C ASN A 443 3.90 -5.45 -22.18
N GLU A 444 3.24 -5.17 -23.31
CA GLU A 444 3.77 -5.48 -24.65
C GLU A 444 5.12 -4.81 -24.90
N THR A 445 5.36 -3.62 -24.33
CA THR A 445 6.64 -2.91 -24.44
C THR A 445 7.74 -3.49 -23.55
N LEU A 446 7.36 -3.98 -22.36
CA LEU A 446 8.25 -4.53 -21.34
C LEU A 446 8.63 -6.00 -21.60
N ASP A 447 7.89 -6.68 -22.48
CA ASP A 447 8.18 -8.06 -22.85
C ASP A 447 9.39 -8.16 -23.79
N THR A 448 10.41 -8.89 -23.34
CA THR A 448 11.67 -9.08 -24.09
C THR A 448 11.67 -10.37 -24.90
N LYS A 449 10.63 -11.21 -24.80
CA LYS A 449 10.57 -12.58 -25.36
C LYS A 449 11.69 -13.52 -24.89
N GLN A 450 12.50 -13.10 -23.92
CA GLN A 450 13.53 -13.95 -23.32
C GLN A 450 12.88 -15.02 -22.44
N LYS A 451 13.59 -16.13 -22.22
CA LYS A 451 13.10 -17.20 -21.35
C LYS A 451 13.03 -16.72 -19.90
N ARG A 452 11.82 -16.68 -19.35
CA ARG A 452 11.54 -16.36 -17.95
C ARG A 452 11.61 -17.64 -17.11
N GLN A 453 12.26 -17.60 -15.95
CA GLN A 453 12.31 -18.71 -15.01
C GLN A 453 11.72 -18.35 -13.65
N HIS A 454 12.17 -17.25 -13.05
CA HIS A 454 11.69 -16.74 -11.78
C HIS A 454 11.39 -15.24 -11.87
N PHE A 455 10.65 -14.70 -10.92
CA PHE A 455 10.44 -13.26 -10.80
C PHE A 455 10.57 -12.77 -9.37
N ILE A 456 10.87 -11.47 -9.26
CA ILE A 456 10.72 -10.69 -8.03
C ILE A 456 9.61 -9.68 -8.27
N GLY A 457 8.49 -9.82 -7.54
CA GLY A 457 7.31 -8.99 -7.71
C GLY A 457 7.28 -7.83 -6.73
N VAL A 458 7.30 -6.59 -7.21
CA VAL A 458 7.20 -5.40 -6.36
C VAL A 458 5.74 -4.97 -6.29
N LEU A 459 5.13 -5.10 -5.11
CA LEU A 459 3.77 -4.62 -4.84
C LEU A 459 3.84 -3.18 -4.31
N ASP A 460 3.34 -2.25 -5.10
CA ASP A 460 3.08 -0.86 -4.74
C ASP A 460 1.57 -0.69 -4.53
N ILE A 461 1.16 -0.56 -3.28
CA ILE A 461 -0.25 -0.41 -2.90
C ILE A 461 -0.39 0.65 -1.80
N ALA A 462 -1.54 1.30 -1.76
CA ALA A 462 -1.90 2.21 -0.69
C ALA A 462 -1.90 1.48 0.67
N GLY A 463 -1.38 2.16 1.70
CA GLY A 463 -1.47 1.69 3.08
C GLY A 463 -2.91 1.76 3.63
N PHE A 464 -3.06 1.38 4.90
CA PHE A 464 -4.31 1.49 5.64
C PHE A 464 -4.71 2.97 5.81
N GLU A 465 -5.99 3.31 5.61
CA GLU A 465 -6.50 4.69 5.61
C GLU A 465 -7.48 4.91 6.78
N ILE A 466 -7.20 5.92 7.61
CA ILE A 466 -8.10 6.36 8.70
C ILE A 466 -8.33 7.87 8.59
N PHE A 467 -9.52 8.24 8.14
CA PHE A 467 -9.95 9.62 7.98
C PHE A 467 -11.09 9.99 8.94
N ASP A 468 -11.46 11.27 8.99
CA ASP A 468 -12.64 11.73 9.71
C ASP A 468 -13.94 11.16 9.08
N TYR A 469 -13.95 10.95 7.76
CA TYR A 469 -15.03 10.28 7.02
C TYR A 469 -14.46 9.06 6.28
N ASN A 470 -14.92 7.86 6.63
CA ASN A 470 -14.49 6.61 5.99
C ASN A 470 -15.69 5.98 5.26
N GLY A 471 -15.61 5.91 3.93
CA GLY A 471 -16.64 5.34 3.08
C GLY A 471 -16.39 3.88 2.69
N PHE A 472 -17.07 3.44 1.64
CA PHE A 472 -16.93 2.09 1.08
C PHE A 472 -15.52 1.84 0.58
N GLU A 473 -14.90 2.87 0.00
CA GLU A 473 -13.57 2.83 -0.57
C GLU A 473 -12.50 2.61 0.51
N GLN A 474 -12.63 3.30 1.67
CA GLN A 474 -11.78 3.04 2.84
C GLN A 474 -11.98 1.61 3.37
N LEU A 475 -13.21 1.09 3.44
CA LEU A 475 -13.43 -0.30 3.87
C LEU A 475 -12.69 -1.28 2.97
N CYS A 476 -12.77 -1.11 1.64
CA CYS A 476 -12.09 -1.95 0.66
C CYS A 476 -10.56 -1.94 0.82
N ILE A 477 -9.95 -0.76 0.93
CA ILE A 477 -8.49 -0.60 1.11
C ILE A 477 -8.06 -1.15 2.48
N ASN A 478 -8.81 -0.88 3.54
CA ASN A 478 -8.50 -1.36 4.89
C ASN A 478 -8.64 -2.88 4.97
N PHE A 479 -9.65 -3.48 4.33
CA PHE A 479 -9.80 -4.93 4.21
C PHE A 479 -8.60 -5.57 3.48
N THR A 480 -8.10 -4.92 2.43
CA THR A 480 -6.90 -5.38 1.72
C THR A 480 -5.67 -5.36 2.62
N ASN A 481 -5.48 -4.26 3.35
CA ASN A 481 -4.38 -4.11 4.29
C ASN A 481 -4.49 -5.08 5.48
N GLU A 482 -5.71 -5.43 5.93
CA GLU A 482 -5.93 -6.47 6.96
C GLU A 482 -5.40 -7.84 6.47
N LYS A 483 -5.70 -8.24 5.23
CA LYS A 483 -5.17 -9.48 4.63
C LYS A 483 -3.66 -9.45 4.40
N LEU A 484 -3.12 -8.31 3.94
CA LEU A 484 -1.67 -8.15 3.78
C LEU A 484 -0.95 -8.22 5.13
N GLN A 485 -1.53 -7.66 6.19
CA GLN A 485 -0.98 -7.75 7.54
C GLN A 485 -1.08 -9.17 8.10
N GLN A 486 -2.17 -9.90 7.85
CA GLN A 486 -2.27 -11.32 8.19
C GLN A 486 -1.19 -12.14 7.48
N PHE A 487 -0.96 -11.89 6.19
CA PHE A 487 0.10 -12.55 5.42
C PHE A 487 1.49 -12.26 5.98
N PHE A 488 1.75 -11.01 6.40
CA PHE A 488 2.97 -10.66 7.12
C PHE A 488 3.10 -11.43 8.44
N ASN A 489 2.06 -11.42 9.30
CA ASN A 489 2.08 -12.09 10.59
C ASN A 489 2.38 -13.59 10.44
N HIS A 490 1.75 -14.23 9.45
CA HIS A 490 1.97 -15.64 9.16
C HIS A 490 3.40 -15.90 8.67
N HIS A 491 3.93 -15.09 7.75
CA HIS A 491 5.30 -15.27 7.27
C HIS A 491 6.34 -15.04 8.36
N MET A 492 6.17 -14.00 9.17
CA MET A 492 7.03 -13.73 10.31
C MET A 492 7.01 -14.89 11.32
N PHE A 493 5.84 -15.48 11.55
CA PHE A 493 5.70 -16.68 12.38
C PHE A 493 6.48 -17.89 11.83
N VAL A 494 6.36 -18.17 10.52
CA VAL A 494 7.08 -19.29 9.88
C VAL A 494 8.60 -19.11 9.99
N LEU A 495 9.12 -17.93 9.70
CA LEU A 495 10.56 -17.66 9.80
C LEU A 495 11.07 -17.78 11.25
N GLU A 496 10.29 -17.31 12.21
CA GLU A 496 10.60 -17.49 13.63
C GLU A 496 10.59 -18.97 14.02
N GLN A 497 9.63 -19.76 13.53
CA GLN A 497 9.59 -21.20 13.77
C GLN A 497 10.82 -21.91 13.21
N GLU A 498 11.20 -21.62 11.97
CA GLU A 498 12.41 -22.19 11.33
C GLU A 498 13.68 -21.83 12.11
N GLU A 499 13.78 -20.59 12.61
CA GLU A 499 14.91 -20.17 13.44
C GLU A 499 14.98 -20.97 14.75
N TYR A 500 13.86 -21.17 15.42
CA TYR A 500 13.84 -21.91 16.68
C TYR A 500 14.16 -23.39 16.47
N GLN A 501 13.64 -23.99 15.40
CA GLN A 501 13.99 -25.35 14.99
C GLN A 501 15.47 -25.48 14.67
N ARG A 502 16.02 -24.56 13.87
CA ARG A 502 17.45 -24.50 13.55
C ARG A 502 18.33 -24.36 14.79
N GLU A 503 17.86 -23.64 15.80
CA GLU A 503 18.55 -23.46 17.08
C GLU A 503 18.24 -24.54 18.12
N GLY A 504 17.37 -25.51 17.82
CA GLY A 504 16.99 -26.55 18.78
C GLY A 504 16.27 -26.01 20.02
N ILE A 505 15.55 -24.89 19.88
CA ILE A 505 14.81 -24.23 20.96
C ILE A 505 13.36 -24.72 20.92
N GLU A 506 12.86 -25.22 22.05
CA GLU A 506 11.46 -25.60 22.21
C GLU A 506 10.54 -24.37 22.11
N TRP A 507 9.58 -24.41 21.17
CA TRP A 507 8.63 -23.33 20.89
C TRP A 507 7.19 -23.78 21.09
N THR A 508 6.44 -23.00 21.86
CA THR A 508 4.99 -23.18 22.01
C THR A 508 4.25 -22.53 20.85
N PHE A 509 3.39 -23.31 20.19
CA PHE A 509 2.69 -22.89 18.98
C PHE A 509 1.67 -21.79 19.27
N ILE A 510 1.94 -20.57 18.82
CA ILE A 510 0.99 -19.46 18.79
C ILE A 510 1.02 -18.89 17.37
N ASP A 511 0.04 -19.26 16.54
CA ASP A 511 -0.09 -18.68 15.19
C ASP A 511 -0.68 -17.27 15.27
N PHE A 512 0.19 -16.27 15.10
CA PHE A 512 -0.18 -14.85 15.09
C PHE A 512 -1.01 -14.43 13.87
N GLY A 513 -1.14 -15.30 12.85
CA GLY A 513 -2.03 -15.10 11.71
C GLY A 513 -3.52 -15.21 12.09
N MET A 514 -3.84 -15.85 13.21
CA MET A 514 -5.23 -15.97 13.68
C MET A 514 -5.76 -14.70 14.37
N ASP A 515 -4.88 -13.81 14.86
CA ASP A 515 -5.28 -12.58 15.56
C ASP A 515 -6.17 -11.67 14.67
N LEU A 516 -5.93 -11.65 13.35
CA LEU A 516 -6.68 -10.83 12.40
C LEU A 516 -7.83 -11.58 11.72
N GLN A 517 -7.92 -12.91 11.90
CA GLN A 517 -8.87 -13.76 11.18
C GLN A 517 -10.32 -13.35 11.46
N GLN A 518 -10.65 -13.01 12.70
CA GLN A 518 -12.00 -12.58 13.08
C GLN A 518 -12.45 -11.31 12.34
N CYS A 519 -11.52 -10.35 12.16
CA CYS A 519 -11.82 -9.10 11.44
C CYS A 519 -12.00 -9.37 9.93
N ILE A 520 -11.15 -10.21 9.34
CA ILE A 520 -11.26 -10.61 7.93
C ILE A 520 -12.59 -11.34 7.69
N GLU A 521 -12.96 -12.26 8.57
CA GLU A 521 -14.20 -13.03 8.46
C GLU A 521 -15.44 -12.16 8.60
N LEU A 522 -15.45 -11.20 9.52
CA LEU A 522 -16.52 -10.20 9.65
C LEU A 522 -16.79 -9.48 8.31
N ILE A 523 -15.76 -9.24 7.50
CA ILE A 523 -15.90 -8.50 6.25
C ILE A 523 -16.34 -9.42 5.10
N GLU A 524 -15.70 -10.58 4.91
CA GLU A 524 -15.82 -11.35 3.66
C GLU A 524 -16.63 -12.65 3.69
N LYS A 525 -16.88 -13.21 4.89
CA LYS A 525 -17.61 -14.47 5.01
C LYS A 525 -19.10 -14.27 4.67
N PRO A 526 -19.83 -15.36 4.38
CA PRO A 526 -21.29 -15.31 4.30
C PRO A 526 -21.85 -14.65 5.56
N MET A 527 -22.89 -13.81 5.39
CA MET A 527 -23.44 -12.97 6.46
C MET A 527 -22.47 -11.95 7.08
N GLY A 528 -21.29 -11.74 6.49
CA GLY A 528 -20.40 -10.62 6.80
C GLY A 528 -20.82 -9.32 6.13
N ILE A 529 -20.07 -8.25 6.36
CA ILE A 529 -20.41 -6.89 5.90
C ILE A 529 -20.60 -6.83 4.38
N LEU A 530 -19.67 -7.38 3.59
CA LEU A 530 -19.77 -7.35 2.12
C LEU A 530 -20.91 -8.24 1.62
N SER A 531 -21.15 -9.38 2.26
CA SER A 531 -22.26 -10.28 1.90
C SER A 531 -23.62 -9.62 2.13
N ILE A 532 -23.80 -8.95 3.27
CA ILE A 532 -25.04 -8.22 3.58
C ILE A 532 -25.20 -7.04 2.60
N LEU A 533 -24.12 -6.32 2.28
CA LEU A 533 -24.15 -5.25 1.30
C LEU A 533 -24.57 -5.76 -0.09
N GLU A 534 -24.04 -6.90 -0.52
CA GLU A 534 -24.40 -7.55 -1.79
C GLU A 534 -25.88 -7.92 -1.85
N GLU A 535 -26.40 -8.54 -0.78
CA GLU A 535 -27.81 -8.89 -0.67
C GLU A 535 -28.72 -7.66 -0.68
N GLU A 536 -28.46 -6.68 0.19
CA GLU A 536 -29.28 -5.46 0.31
C GLU A 536 -29.25 -4.63 -0.98
N SER A 537 -28.13 -4.63 -1.72
CA SER A 537 -28.03 -3.92 -3.01
C SER A 537 -28.97 -4.47 -4.08
N MET A 538 -29.45 -5.72 -3.94
CA MET A 538 -30.39 -6.35 -4.86
C MET A 538 -31.86 -6.03 -4.53
N PHE A 539 -32.17 -5.58 -3.31
CA PHE A 539 -33.54 -5.29 -2.90
C PHE A 539 -33.92 -3.84 -3.23
N PRO A 540 -34.90 -3.58 -4.11
CA PRO A 540 -35.22 -2.22 -4.55
C PRO A 540 -35.71 -1.26 -3.44
N LYS A 541 -36.19 -1.83 -2.32
CA LYS A 541 -36.69 -1.06 -1.16
C LYS A 541 -35.66 -0.95 -0.03
N ALA A 542 -34.48 -1.55 -0.18
CA ALA A 542 -33.42 -1.39 0.80
C ALA A 542 -32.94 0.07 0.80
N THR A 543 -32.64 0.57 1.99
CA THR A 543 -32.09 1.91 2.20
C THR A 543 -30.82 1.78 3.03
N ASP A 544 -30.00 2.83 3.07
CA ASP A 544 -28.80 2.84 3.92
C ASP A 544 -29.18 2.54 5.39
N GLN A 545 -30.36 3.01 5.84
CA GLN A 545 -30.85 2.75 7.19
C GLN A 545 -31.17 1.26 7.43
N THR A 546 -31.87 0.58 6.50
CA THR A 546 -32.16 -0.86 6.64
C THR A 546 -30.88 -1.69 6.60
N PHE A 547 -29.91 -1.29 5.79
CA PHE A 547 -28.58 -1.89 5.76
C PHE A 547 -27.85 -1.72 7.10
N ALA A 548 -27.85 -0.50 7.68
CA ALA A 548 -27.27 -0.21 8.99
C ALA A 548 -27.86 -1.10 10.10
N GLU A 549 -29.20 -1.19 10.12
CA GLU A 549 -29.93 -1.98 11.10
C GLU A 549 -29.59 -3.46 11.00
N LYS A 550 -29.54 -4.00 9.78
CA LYS A 550 -29.18 -5.40 9.54
C LYS A 550 -27.75 -5.71 9.98
N LEU A 551 -26.79 -4.80 9.74
CA LEU A 551 -25.42 -4.93 10.26
C LEU A 551 -25.39 -4.94 11.80
N MET A 552 -26.10 -4.00 12.44
CA MET A 552 -26.15 -3.89 13.90
C MET A 552 -26.75 -5.16 14.52
N VAL A 553 -27.88 -5.64 14.01
CA VAL A 553 -28.56 -6.84 14.51
C VAL A 553 -27.70 -8.10 14.36
N ASN A 554 -26.97 -8.22 13.25
CA ASN A 554 -26.18 -9.41 12.95
C ASN A 554 -24.84 -9.45 13.70
N HIS A 555 -24.21 -8.31 13.99
CA HIS A 555 -22.83 -8.29 14.48
C HIS A 555 -22.63 -7.63 15.84
N LEU A 556 -23.45 -6.66 16.26
CA LEU A 556 -23.22 -5.97 17.53
C LEU A 556 -23.38 -6.93 18.71
N GLY A 557 -22.33 -7.06 19.52
CA GLY A 557 -22.28 -8.00 20.66
C GLY A 557 -22.11 -9.47 20.26
N LYS A 558 -22.05 -9.79 18.96
CA LYS A 558 -21.88 -11.16 18.43
C LYS A 558 -20.53 -11.36 17.75
N SER A 559 -20.01 -10.33 17.10
CA SER A 559 -18.71 -10.33 16.43
C SER A 559 -17.78 -9.37 17.16
N ALA A 560 -16.73 -9.88 17.82
CA ALA A 560 -15.82 -9.07 18.65
C ALA A 560 -15.20 -7.85 17.93
N PRO A 561 -14.82 -7.92 16.64
CA PRO A 561 -14.30 -6.76 15.93
C PRO A 561 -15.36 -5.69 15.61
N PHE A 562 -16.66 -6.01 15.66
CA PHE A 562 -17.73 -5.08 15.30
C PHE A 562 -18.15 -4.24 16.52
N GLN A 563 -18.05 -2.91 16.40
CA GLN A 563 -18.22 -1.96 17.49
C GLN A 563 -19.21 -0.85 17.13
N LYS A 564 -19.72 -0.15 18.15
CA LYS A 564 -20.46 1.11 17.95
C LYS A 564 -19.50 2.19 17.44
N PRO A 565 -19.97 3.10 16.56
CA PRO A 565 -19.15 4.19 16.07
C PRO A 565 -18.78 5.15 17.21
N LYS A 566 -17.65 5.84 17.07
CA LYS A 566 -17.29 6.93 17.99
C LYS A 566 -18.30 8.09 17.82
N PRO A 567 -18.64 8.82 18.89
CA PRO A 567 -19.45 10.03 18.77
C PRO A 567 -18.83 11.01 17.76
N PRO A 568 -19.62 11.60 16.85
CA PRO A 568 -19.09 12.53 15.86
C PRO A 568 -18.54 13.79 16.54
N LYS A 569 -17.50 14.38 15.95
CA LYS A 569 -17.06 15.73 16.34
C LYS A 569 -18.13 16.75 15.94
N PRO A 570 -18.21 17.92 16.59
CA PRO A 570 -19.13 18.99 16.19
C PRO A 570 -18.99 19.31 14.70
N GLY A 571 -20.11 19.29 13.95
CA GLY A 571 -20.14 19.55 12.51
C GLY A 571 -19.80 18.37 11.59
N GLN A 572 -19.46 17.20 12.14
CA GLN A 572 -19.27 15.97 11.36
C GLN A 572 -20.54 15.11 11.35
N GLN A 573 -20.81 14.46 10.21
CA GLN A 573 -21.90 13.49 10.11
C GLN A 573 -21.59 12.26 10.98
N ALA A 574 -22.61 11.73 11.67
CA ALA A 574 -22.47 10.50 12.44
C ALA A 574 -22.11 9.31 11.53
N ALA A 575 -21.13 8.52 11.96
CA ALA A 575 -20.86 7.21 11.37
C ALA A 575 -21.92 6.18 11.83
N HIS A 576 -21.98 5.05 11.13
CA HIS A 576 -23.02 4.05 11.39
C HIS A 576 -22.49 2.89 12.23
N PHE A 577 -21.26 2.41 11.98
CA PHE A 577 -20.61 1.35 12.75
C PHE A 577 -19.10 1.57 12.84
N ALA A 578 -18.40 0.77 13.65
CA ALA A 578 -16.95 0.74 13.68
C ALA A 578 -16.41 -0.69 13.63
N ILE A 579 -15.18 -0.84 13.15
CA ILE A 579 -14.42 -2.10 13.16
C ILE A 579 -13.13 -1.88 13.95
N GLY A 580 -12.82 -2.79 14.88
CA GLY A 580 -11.52 -2.92 15.50
C GLY A 580 -10.55 -3.65 14.58
N HIS A 581 -9.83 -2.89 13.75
CA HIS A 581 -8.75 -3.38 12.90
C HIS A 581 -7.44 -3.49 13.68
N TYR A 582 -6.42 -4.16 13.11
CA TYR A 582 -5.07 -4.15 13.69
C TYR A 582 -4.49 -2.72 13.85
N ALA A 583 -4.87 -1.81 12.95
CA ALA A 583 -4.42 -0.43 12.93
C ALA A 583 -5.21 0.49 13.91
N GLY A 584 -6.25 -0.04 14.56
CA GLY A 584 -7.12 0.70 15.48
C GLY A 584 -8.59 0.67 15.09
N VAL A 585 -9.42 1.37 15.87
CA VAL A 585 -10.87 1.42 15.67
C VAL A 585 -11.22 2.47 14.61
N VAL A 586 -11.81 2.02 13.50
CA VAL A 586 -12.23 2.86 12.37
C VAL A 586 -13.76 2.93 12.33
N SER A 587 -14.32 4.14 12.29
CA SER A 587 -15.76 4.36 12.15
C SER A 587 -16.12 4.60 10.69
N TYR A 588 -17.09 3.83 10.17
CA TYR A 588 -17.50 3.85 8.77
C TYR A 588 -18.88 4.50 8.60
N ASN A 589 -19.00 5.32 7.56
CA ASN A 589 -20.25 5.90 7.11
C ASN A 589 -20.75 5.15 5.87
N ILE A 590 -21.93 4.53 5.96
CA ILE A 590 -22.52 3.70 4.90
C ILE A 590 -23.36 4.48 3.90
N THR A 591 -23.50 5.80 4.05
CA THR A 591 -24.35 6.60 3.16
C THR A 591 -23.93 6.41 1.70
N GLY A 592 -24.87 6.00 0.86
CA GLY A 592 -24.69 5.73 -0.56
C GLY A 592 -23.96 4.42 -0.88
N TRP A 593 -23.67 3.54 0.10
CA TRP A 593 -22.96 2.28 -0.18
C TRP A 593 -23.76 1.34 -1.08
N LEU A 594 -25.09 1.27 -0.90
CA LEU A 594 -25.95 0.45 -1.74
C LEU A 594 -25.83 0.88 -3.21
N GLU A 595 -25.95 2.18 -3.50
CA GLU A 595 -25.80 2.70 -4.86
C GLU A 595 -24.38 2.54 -5.41
N LYS A 596 -23.36 2.79 -4.60
CA LYS A 596 -21.95 2.62 -5.01
C LYS A 596 -21.63 1.17 -5.35
N ASN A 597 -22.21 0.21 -4.63
CA ASN A 597 -21.97 -1.21 -4.82
C ASN A 597 -22.71 -1.80 -6.02
N LYS A 598 -23.81 -1.18 -6.45
CA LYS A 598 -24.51 -1.54 -7.69
C LYS A 598 -23.60 -1.29 -8.90
N ASP A 599 -23.43 -2.33 -9.72
CA ASP A 599 -22.70 -2.25 -10.99
C ASP A 599 -23.50 -2.89 -12.15
N PRO A 600 -24.77 -2.50 -12.38
CA PRO A 600 -25.61 -3.08 -13.42
C PRO A 600 -25.15 -2.60 -14.81
N LEU A 601 -24.21 -3.34 -15.41
CA LEU A 601 -23.89 -3.13 -16.83
C LEU A 601 -25.10 -3.47 -17.69
N ASN A 602 -25.45 -2.55 -18.60
CA ASN A 602 -26.51 -2.77 -19.57
C ASN A 602 -25.95 -3.53 -20.77
N ASP A 603 -26.21 -4.84 -20.80
CA ASP A 603 -25.72 -5.73 -21.85
C ASP A 603 -26.15 -5.33 -23.27
N THR A 604 -27.29 -4.64 -23.42
CA THR A 604 -27.75 -4.18 -24.74
C THR A 604 -26.84 -3.06 -25.26
N VAL A 605 -26.50 -2.11 -24.39
CA VAL A 605 -25.57 -1.01 -24.72
C VAL A 605 -24.15 -1.55 -24.92
N VAL A 606 -23.73 -2.52 -24.12
CA VAL A 606 -22.42 -3.17 -24.32
C VAL A 606 -22.35 -3.90 -25.67
N ASP A 607 -23.42 -4.58 -26.08
CA ASP A 607 -23.50 -5.23 -27.40
C ASP A 607 -23.38 -4.21 -28.54
N GLN A 608 -23.96 -3.01 -28.38
CA GLN A 608 -23.79 -1.89 -29.29
C GLN A 608 -22.33 -1.40 -29.32
N PHE A 609 -21.66 -1.28 -28.17
CA PHE A 609 -20.24 -0.89 -28.10
C PHE A 609 -19.32 -1.90 -28.81
N LYS A 610 -19.61 -3.20 -28.70
CA LYS A 610 -18.90 -4.27 -29.40
C LYS A 610 -19.06 -4.23 -30.93
N LYS A 611 -20.05 -3.49 -31.44
CA LYS A 611 -20.33 -3.31 -32.88
C LYS A 611 -20.05 -1.89 -33.36
N SER A 612 -19.43 -1.07 -32.52
CA SER A 612 -19.12 0.33 -32.83
C SER A 612 -18.03 0.48 -33.91
N GLY A 613 -17.89 1.67 -34.48
CA GLY A 613 -16.80 1.98 -35.40
C GLY A 613 -15.44 2.23 -34.71
N ASN A 614 -15.42 2.40 -33.38
CA ASN A 614 -14.19 2.63 -32.62
C ASN A 614 -13.53 1.28 -32.28
N LYS A 615 -12.46 0.94 -32.99
CA LYS A 615 -11.74 -0.35 -32.83
C LYS A 615 -11.28 -0.61 -31.39
N LEU A 616 -10.82 0.42 -30.70
CA LEU A 616 -10.36 0.28 -29.31
C LEU A 616 -11.54 -0.03 -28.38
N LEU A 617 -12.69 0.62 -28.57
CA LEU A 617 -13.89 0.33 -27.80
C LEU A 617 -14.32 -1.14 -27.97
N ILE A 618 -14.23 -1.67 -29.20
CA ILE A 618 -14.50 -3.10 -29.46
C ILE A 618 -13.49 -3.98 -28.71
N GLU A 619 -12.20 -3.66 -28.77
CA GLU A 619 -11.15 -4.45 -28.12
C GLU A 619 -11.33 -4.50 -26.60
N ILE A 620 -11.56 -3.36 -25.94
CA ILE A 620 -11.71 -3.31 -24.47
C ILE A 620 -12.97 -4.02 -23.96
N PHE A 621 -13.93 -4.35 -24.84
CA PHE A 621 -15.12 -5.16 -24.56
C PHE A 621 -15.06 -6.57 -25.18
N ALA A 622 -13.91 -7.00 -25.71
CA ALA A 622 -13.78 -8.29 -26.40
C ALA A 622 -14.16 -9.49 -25.51
N ASP A 623 -13.72 -9.49 -24.26
CA ASP A 623 -13.96 -10.54 -23.25
C ASP A 623 -15.38 -10.52 -22.64
N HIS A 624 -16.17 -9.47 -22.89
CA HIS A 624 -17.54 -9.38 -22.40
C HIS A 624 -18.45 -10.26 -23.27
N PRO A 625 -19.27 -11.18 -22.70
CA PRO A 625 -20.09 -12.10 -23.50
C PRO A 625 -21.13 -11.38 -24.37
N GLY A 626 -21.57 -10.18 -23.96
CA GLY A 626 -22.59 -9.40 -24.67
C GLY A 626 -23.91 -10.16 -24.77
N GLN A 627 -24.74 -9.80 -25.75
CA GLN A 627 -26.00 -10.49 -26.01
C GLN A 627 -25.93 -11.36 -27.28
N SER A 628 -25.03 -11.01 -28.21
CA SER A 628 -24.83 -11.69 -29.49
C SER A 628 -23.73 -12.79 -29.48
N GLY A 629 -23.04 -13.01 -28.35
CA GLY A 629 -22.08 -14.11 -28.20
C GLY A 629 -22.76 -15.48 -28.20
N GLY A 630 -22.55 -16.26 -29.26
CA GLY A 630 -23.10 -17.61 -29.40
C GLY A 630 -22.62 -18.56 -28.31
N ALA A 631 -23.48 -19.52 -27.93
CA ALA A 631 -23.19 -20.53 -26.90
C ALA A 631 -21.95 -21.40 -27.18
N GLU A 632 -21.40 -21.39 -28.39
CA GLU A 632 -20.27 -22.24 -28.79
C GLU A 632 -18.89 -21.73 -28.35
N GLN A 633 -18.69 -20.43 -28.09
CA GLN A 633 -17.39 -19.93 -27.57
C GLN A 633 -17.22 -20.14 -26.05
N SER A 634 -18.26 -20.62 -25.36
CA SER A 634 -18.23 -20.86 -23.91
C SER A 634 -17.52 -22.16 -23.47
N LYS A 635 -16.89 -22.91 -24.40
CA LYS A 635 -16.16 -24.14 -24.08
C LYS A 635 -14.65 -23.95 -23.81
N GLY A 636 -14.10 -22.75 -23.96
CA GLY A 636 -12.65 -22.50 -23.83
C GLY A 636 -12.20 -21.70 -22.60
N GLY A 637 -13.12 -21.10 -21.84
CA GLY A 637 -12.78 -20.27 -20.68
C GLY A 637 -13.65 -20.63 -19.50
N ARG A 638 -13.03 -20.83 -18.33
CA ARG A 638 -13.68 -21.14 -17.06
C ARG A 638 -14.43 -19.91 -16.50
N GLY A 639 -15.32 -19.31 -17.29
CA GLY A 639 -16.18 -18.19 -16.93
C GLY A 639 -17.56 -18.68 -16.47
N LYS A 640 -17.93 -18.32 -15.23
CA LYS A 640 -19.14 -18.75 -14.51
C LYS A 640 -20.41 -18.71 -15.38
N LYS A 641 -21.12 -19.85 -15.43
CA LYS A 641 -22.58 -19.87 -15.59
C LYS A 641 -23.21 -19.18 -14.37
N GLY A 642 -23.89 -18.06 -14.58
CA GLY A 642 -24.76 -17.45 -13.57
C GLY A 642 -24.91 -15.95 -13.79
N GLY A 643 -26.09 -15.53 -14.27
CA GLY A 643 -26.53 -14.13 -14.28
C GLY A 643 -26.83 -13.62 -12.86
N GLY A 644 -25.86 -13.70 -11.96
CA GLY A 644 -25.92 -13.05 -10.66
C GLY A 644 -25.72 -11.54 -10.82
N PHE A 645 -26.41 -10.76 -10.01
CA PHE A 645 -26.27 -9.31 -9.96
C PHE A 645 -24.79 -8.93 -9.73
N ALA A 646 -24.17 -8.23 -10.69
CA ALA A 646 -22.77 -7.82 -10.57
C ALA A 646 -22.65 -6.69 -9.55
N THR A 647 -21.80 -6.89 -8.54
CA THR A 647 -21.51 -5.90 -7.50
C THR A 647 -20.03 -5.53 -7.49
N VAL A 648 -19.72 -4.30 -7.07
CA VAL A 648 -18.33 -3.85 -6.92
C VAL A 648 -17.59 -4.68 -5.87
N SER A 649 -18.24 -4.99 -4.75
CA SER A 649 -17.67 -5.79 -3.66
C SER A 649 -17.27 -7.22 -4.08
N SER A 650 -18.09 -7.88 -4.90
CA SER A 650 -17.81 -9.25 -5.33
C SER A 650 -16.60 -9.32 -6.27
N ALA A 651 -16.53 -8.38 -7.23
CA ALA A 651 -15.37 -8.23 -8.11
C ALA A 651 -14.09 -7.86 -7.33
N TYR A 652 -14.22 -6.97 -6.34
CA TYR A 652 -13.11 -6.59 -5.46
C TYR A 652 -12.56 -7.78 -4.69
N ARG A 653 -13.44 -8.58 -4.06
CA ARG A 653 -13.05 -9.78 -3.31
C ARG A 653 -12.35 -10.81 -4.20
N GLU A 654 -12.82 -11.00 -5.43
CA GLU A 654 -12.18 -11.92 -6.39
C GLU A 654 -10.76 -11.45 -6.75
N GLN A 655 -10.58 -10.17 -7.09
CA GLN A 655 -9.27 -9.60 -7.40
C GLN A 655 -8.31 -9.67 -6.20
N LEU A 656 -8.80 -9.37 -4.99
CA LEU A 656 -7.99 -9.47 -3.77
C LEU A 656 -7.55 -10.92 -3.50
N ASN A 657 -8.44 -11.90 -3.70
CA ASN A 657 -8.09 -13.30 -3.52
C ASN A 657 -7.04 -13.77 -4.54
N ASN A 658 -7.10 -13.29 -5.78
CA ASN A 658 -6.09 -13.57 -6.80
C ASN A 658 -4.73 -12.96 -6.42
N LEU A 659 -4.70 -11.72 -5.94
CA LEU A 659 -3.49 -11.09 -5.41
C LEU A 659 -2.89 -11.89 -4.25
N MET A 660 -3.71 -12.24 -3.25
CA MET A 660 -3.24 -13.01 -2.09
C MET A 660 -2.74 -14.41 -2.48
N THR A 661 -3.37 -15.05 -3.46
CA THR A 661 -2.91 -16.35 -4.00
C THR A 661 -1.52 -16.21 -4.63
N THR A 662 -1.32 -15.15 -5.41
CA THR A 662 -0.02 -14.84 -6.02
C THR A 662 1.04 -14.60 -4.94
N LEU A 663 0.76 -13.74 -3.95
CA LEU A 663 1.71 -13.44 -2.87
C LEU A 663 2.08 -14.66 -2.03
N ARG A 664 1.11 -15.52 -1.71
CA ARG A 664 1.35 -16.77 -0.96
C ARG A 664 2.25 -17.78 -1.69
N SER A 665 2.38 -17.65 -3.01
CA SER A 665 3.30 -18.46 -3.82
C SER A 665 4.73 -17.92 -3.88
N THR A 666 5.02 -16.83 -3.14
CA THR A 666 6.32 -16.15 -3.13
C THR A 666 6.90 -16.06 -1.72
N GLN A 667 8.22 -15.85 -1.62
CA GLN A 667 8.87 -15.43 -0.38
C GLN A 667 8.83 -13.89 -0.27
N PRO A 668 8.16 -13.31 0.75
CA PRO A 668 7.94 -11.88 0.83
C PRO A 668 9.03 -11.12 1.60
N HIS A 669 9.26 -9.88 1.16
CA HIS A 669 10.14 -8.88 1.77
C HIS A 669 9.35 -7.59 1.98
N PHE A 670 9.58 -6.87 3.08
CA PHE A 670 8.69 -5.77 3.49
C PHE A 670 9.42 -4.44 3.66
N VAL A 671 8.94 -3.41 2.95
CA VAL A 671 9.42 -2.03 3.07
C VAL A 671 8.26 -1.13 3.48
N ARG A 672 8.43 -0.36 4.56
CA ARG A 672 7.43 0.56 5.09
C ARG A 672 7.89 2.00 4.91
N CYS A 673 7.32 2.69 3.93
CA CYS A 673 7.59 4.09 3.65
C CYS A 673 6.78 4.99 4.61
N ILE A 674 7.41 6.04 5.14
CA ILE A 674 6.81 6.97 6.10
C ILE A 674 6.96 8.41 5.63
N ILE A 675 5.85 9.17 5.73
CA ILE A 675 5.81 10.62 5.59
C ILE A 675 6.26 11.24 6.91
N PRO A 676 7.31 12.07 6.94
CA PRO A 676 7.75 12.66 8.18
C PRO A 676 6.89 13.86 8.59
N ASN A 677 6.27 14.61 7.66
CA ASN A 677 5.40 15.74 7.96
C ASN A 677 4.51 16.10 6.74
N GLU A 678 3.36 16.73 6.98
CA GLU A 678 2.41 17.14 5.93
C GLU A 678 2.89 18.37 5.13
N LEU A 679 3.83 19.15 5.68
CA LEU A 679 4.36 20.38 5.05
C LEU A 679 5.41 20.09 3.96
N LYS A 680 5.74 18.82 3.70
CA LYS A 680 6.78 18.38 2.75
C LYS A 680 8.16 19.01 3.05
N GLN A 681 8.44 19.33 4.31
CA GLN A 681 9.67 20.00 4.73
C GLN A 681 10.79 19.00 5.06
N PRO A 682 12.00 19.16 4.52
CA PRO A 682 13.12 18.27 4.82
C PRO A 682 13.62 18.47 6.25
N GLY A 683 13.99 17.37 6.94
CA GLY A 683 14.56 17.41 8.29
C GLY A 683 13.56 17.69 9.43
N VAL A 684 12.27 17.88 9.12
CA VAL A 684 11.20 18.01 10.11
C VAL A 684 10.46 16.68 10.24
N ILE A 685 10.10 16.28 11.46
CA ILE A 685 9.30 15.09 11.73
C ILE A 685 8.18 15.44 12.72
N ASP A 686 6.96 15.12 12.34
CA ASP A 686 5.76 15.20 13.16
C ASP A 686 5.56 13.85 13.85
N SER A 687 5.67 13.87 15.17
CA SER A 687 5.59 12.68 16.00
C SER A 687 4.25 11.96 15.90
N HIS A 688 3.13 12.70 15.88
CA HIS A 688 1.79 12.11 15.86
C HIS A 688 1.50 11.46 14.51
N LEU A 689 1.90 12.13 13.42
CA LEU A 689 1.76 11.60 12.07
C LEU A 689 2.58 10.31 11.89
N VAL A 690 3.83 10.29 12.35
CA VAL A 690 4.68 9.10 12.24
C VAL A 690 4.17 7.97 13.13
N MET A 691 3.74 8.25 14.36
CA MET A 691 3.12 7.26 15.24
C MET A 691 1.88 6.64 14.61
N HIS A 692 0.99 7.46 14.05
CA HIS A 692 -0.19 6.99 13.34
C HIS A 692 0.17 6.04 12.19
N GLN A 693 1.17 6.39 11.38
CA GLN A 693 1.64 5.54 10.28
C GLN A 693 2.27 4.24 10.78
N LEU A 694 3.06 4.26 11.86
CA LEU A 694 3.68 3.06 12.44
C LEU A 694 2.65 2.06 12.97
N THR A 695 1.50 2.55 13.43
CA THR A 695 0.33 1.73 13.76
C THR A 695 -0.30 1.17 12.49
N CYS A 696 -0.59 2.04 11.51
CA CYS A 696 -1.29 1.70 10.27
C CYS A 696 -0.49 0.83 9.30
N ASN A 697 0.84 0.79 9.41
CA ASN A 697 1.71 -0.01 8.55
C ASN A 697 2.17 -1.34 9.20
N GLY A 698 1.72 -1.61 10.44
CA GLY A 698 1.99 -2.86 11.14
C GLY A 698 3.40 -2.99 11.73
N VAL A 699 4.23 -1.94 11.74
CA VAL A 699 5.54 -1.99 12.43
C VAL A 699 5.35 -2.21 13.93
N LEU A 700 4.44 -1.47 14.57
CA LEU A 700 4.16 -1.66 16.00
C LEU A 700 3.57 -3.03 16.30
N GLU A 701 2.76 -3.57 15.37
CA GLU A 701 2.18 -4.90 15.48
C GLU A 701 3.24 -6.00 15.37
N GLY A 702 4.15 -5.90 14.40
CA GLY A 702 5.30 -6.79 14.31
C GLY A 702 6.16 -6.75 15.58
N ILE A 703 6.40 -5.56 16.12
CA ILE A 703 7.11 -5.39 17.40
C ILE A 703 6.35 -6.05 18.56
N ARG A 704 5.02 -5.89 18.64
CA ARG A 704 4.17 -6.54 19.66
C ARG A 704 4.33 -8.06 19.62
N ILE A 705 4.35 -8.64 18.42
CA ILE A 705 4.52 -10.08 18.23
C ILE A 705 5.93 -10.51 18.60
N CYS A 706 6.98 -9.84 18.11
CA CYS A 706 8.37 -10.16 18.43
C CYS A 706 8.66 -10.14 19.94
N ARG A 707 8.00 -9.25 20.71
CA ARG A 707 8.14 -9.19 22.18
C ARG A 707 7.65 -10.43 22.92
N LYS A 708 6.74 -11.21 22.33
CA LYS A 708 6.23 -12.44 22.95
C LYS A 708 7.24 -13.60 22.88
N GLY A 709 8.20 -13.54 21.95
CA GLY A 709 9.27 -14.53 21.80
C GLY A 709 10.58 -14.14 22.51
N PHE A 710 11.71 -14.51 21.90
CA PHE A 710 13.05 -14.12 22.32
C PHE A 710 13.65 -13.18 21.26
N PRO A 711 13.25 -11.88 21.25
CA PRO A 711 13.68 -10.94 20.21
C PRO A 711 15.17 -10.62 20.28
N ASN A 712 15.75 -10.70 21.48
CA ASN A 712 17.16 -10.42 21.70
C ASN A 712 17.98 -11.70 21.57
N ARG A 713 18.75 -11.79 20.49
CA ARG A 713 19.61 -12.94 20.18
C ARG A 713 21.06 -12.50 20.10
N MET A 714 21.93 -13.20 20.80
CA MET A 714 23.37 -12.94 20.74
C MET A 714 24.14 -14.24 20.50
N VAL A 715 25.07 -14.21 19.55
CA VAL A 715 26.01 -15.32 19.36
C VAL A 715 26.91 -15.44 20.59
N TYR A 716 27.30 -16.66 20.93
CA TYR A 716 27.99 -16.92 22.18
C TYR A 716 29.34 -16.18 22.36
N PRO A 717 30.19 -16.00 21.32
CA PRO A 717 31.41 -15.22 21.47
C PRO A 717 31.15 -13.78 21.89
N ASP A 718 30.18 -13.12 21.26
CA ASP A 718 29.77 -11.75 21.58
C ASP A 718 29.12 -11.67 22.96
N PHE A 719 28.32 -12.67 23.33
CA PHE A 719 27.72 -12.76 24.66
C PHE A 719 28.80 -12.86 25.74
N LYS A 720 29.76 -13.77 25.55
CA LYS A 720 30.87 -14.00 26.49
C LYS A 720 31.71 -12.74 26.64
N LEU A 721 32.11 -12.11 25.52
CA LEU A 721 32.88 -10.87 25.53
C LEU A 721 32.10 -9.74 26.24
N ARG A 722 30.81 -9.59 25.92
CA ARG A 722 29.98 -8.50 26.45
C ARG A 722 29.70 -8.64 27.94
N TYR A 723 29.40 -9.84 28.41
CA TYR A 723 28.92 -10.10 29.77
C TYR A 723 29.96 -10.77 30.67
N MET A 724 31.23 -10.80 30.23
CA MET A 724 32.34 -11.39 30.99
C MET A 724 32.38 -10.90 32.45
N ILE A 725 32.11 -9.61 32.65
CA ILE A 725 32.16 -8.96 33.97
C ILE A 725 31.06 -9.43 34.94
N LEU A 726 29.97 -10.03 34.45
CA LEU A 726 28.87 -10.50 35.30
C LEU A 726 29.25 -11.72 36.13
N ALA A 727 30.11 -12.58 35.60
CA ALA A 727 30.60 -13.77 36.26
C ALA A 727 32.06 -14.06 35.83
N PRO A 728 33.03 -13.22 36.22
CA PRO A 728 34.39 -13.24 35.66
C PRO A 728 35.09 -14.59 35.84
N ALA A 729 34.95 -15.21 37.02
CA ALA A 729 35.52 -16.52 37.30
C ALA A 729 34.96 -17.62 36.39
N ILE A 730 33.63 -17.66 36.21
CA ILE A 730 32.94 -18.63 35.34
C ILE A 730 33.32 -18.39 33.87
N MET A 731 33.25 -17.14 33.43
CA MET A 731 33.51 -16.75 32.04
C MET A 731 34.97 -16.95 31.63
N THR A 732 35.91 -16.83 32.56
CA THR A 732 37.34 -17.08 32.32
C THR A 732 37.67 -18.56 32.34
N ALA A 733 37.09 -19.33 33.27
CA ALA A 733 37.34 -20.76 33.41
C ALA A 733 36.72 -21.59 32.27
N GLU A 734 35.54 -21.23 31.79
CA GLU A 734 34.82 -21.98 30.76
C GLU A 734 35.27 -21.55 29.36
N LYS A 735 35.96 -22.43 28.64
CA LYS A 735 36.48 -22.14 27.29
C LYS A 735 35.38 -22.11 26.25
N ASP A 736 34.37 -22.97 26.38
CA ASP A 736 33.23 -23.04 25.45
C ASP A 736 32.30 -21.83 25.67
N PRO A 737 32.18 -20.91 24.68
CA PRO A 737 31.33 -19.73 24.81
C PRO A 737 29.86 -20.06 25.10
N LYS A 738 29.35 -21.20 24.62
CA LYS A 738 27.96 -21.63 24.87
C LYS A 738 27.75 -21.98 26.34
N LYS A 739 28.61 -22.82 26.90
CA LYS A 739 28.56 -23.20 28.32
C LYS A 739 28.82 -22.00 29.24
N ALA A 740 29.72 -21.11 28.83
CA ALA A 740 30.01 -19.89 29.58
C ALA A 740 28.77 -19.00 29.67
N ALA A 741 28.06 -18.81 28.56
CA ALA A 741 26.81 -18.05 28.54
C ALA A 741 25.71 -18.68 29.42
N ALA A 742 25.49 -20.01 29.33
CA ALA A 742 24.50 -20.71 30.14
C ALA A 742 24.77 -20.56 31.65
N LYS A 743 26.00 -20.89 32.09
CA LYS A 743 26.42 -20.76 33.50
C LYS A 743 26.38 -19.32 33.99
N CYS A 744 26.69 -18.35 33.12
CA CYS A 744 26.60 -16.93 33.48
C CYS A 744 25.14 -16.53 33.74
N LEU A 745 24.19 -16.93 32.89
CA LEU A 745 22.76 -16.61 33.06
C LEU A 745 22.18 -17.27 34.32
N GLU A 746 22.58 -18.50 34.62
CA GLU A 746 22.24 -19.19 35.87
C GLU A 746 22.83 -18.47 37.09
N SER A 747 24.10 -18.11 37.05
CA SER A 747 24.81 -17.45 38.15
C SER A 747 24.23 -16.07 38.49
N ILE A 748 23.72 -15.34 37.51
CA ILE A 748 23.03 -14.06 37.77
C ILE A 748 21.58 -14.25 38.24
N GLY A 749 21.10 -15.49 38.36
CA GLY A 749 19.75 -15.80 38.80
C GLY A 749 18.68 -15.36 37.80
N LEU A 750 18.97 -15.42 36.50
CA LEU A 750 17.94 -15.18 35.49
C LEU A 750 16.99 -16.37 35.45
N ASP A 751 15.70 -16.09 35.54
CA ASP A 751 14.65 -17.10 35.48
C ASP A 751 14.77 -17.98 34.19
N PRO A 752 14.74 -19.33 34.29
CA PRO A 752 14.85 -20.22 33.14
C PRO A 752 13.79 -20.02 32.05
N GLU A 753 12.60 -19.49 32.36
CA GLU A 753 11.61 -19.15 31.33
C GLU A 753 11.96 -17.87 30.56
N SER A 754 12.92 -17.11 31.05
CA SER A 754 13.30 -15.80 30.54
C SER A 754 14.46 -15.84 29.54
N TYR A 755 15.07 -17.01 29.31
CA TYR A 755 16.10 -17.20 28.28
C TYR A 755 16.01 -18.59 27.64
N ARG A 756 16.65 -18.75 26.47
CA ARG A 756 16.85 -20.04 25.80
C ARG A 756 18.28 -20.14 25.28
N ILE A 757 18.85 -21.32 25.40
CA ILE A 757 20.20 -21.65 24.93
C ILE A 757 20.04 -22.45 23.64
N GLY A 758 20.24 -21.80 22.49
CA GLY A 758 20.18 -22.46 21.18
C GLY A 758 21.44 -23.26 20.87
N HIS A 759 21.60 -23.65 19.60
CA HIS A 759 22.81 -24.30 19.11
C HIS A 759 23.96 -23.29 18.97
N THR A 760 23.70 -22.10 18.44
CA THR A 760 24.71 -21.09 18.09
C THR A 760 24.55 -19.76 18.83
N LYS A 761 23.37 -19.51 19.41
CA LYS A 761 23.04 -18.22 20.07
C LYS A 761 22.22 -18.39 21.35
N ALA A 762 22.35 -17.42 22.24
CA ALA A 762 21.48 -17.25 23.41
C ALA A 762 20.34 -16.28 23.08
N GLY A 763 19.11 -16.68 23.38
CA GLY A 763 17.90 -15.84 23.29
C GLY A 763 17.46 -15.37 24.67
N ILE A 764 17.11 -14.08 24.82
CA ILE A 764 16.63 -13.51 26.09
C ILE A 764 15.30 -12.79 25.87
N LYS A 765 14.33 -13.03 26.76
CA LYS A 765 13.03 -12.34 26.73
C LYS A 765 13.21 -10.84 26.89
N PHE A 766 12.35 -10.12 26.20
CA PHE A 766 12.31 -8.66 26.18
C PHE A 766 12.40 -8.02 27.59
N ASN A 767 11.53 -8.43 28.51
CA ASN A 767 11.42 -7.86 29.85
C ASN A 767 12.62 -8.20 30.78
N LYS A 768 13.55 -9.04 30.35
CA LYS A 768 14.61 -9.61 31.20
C LYS A 768 16.03 -9.28 30.73
N LYS A 769 16.21 -8.85 29.48
CA LYS A 769 17.49 -8.30 29.00
C LYS A 769 17.97 -7.10 29.83
N ASN A 770 17.06 -6.26 30.29
CA ASN A 770 17.36 -5.15 31.20
C ASN A 770 17.99 -5.59 32.51
N PHE A 771 17.54 -6.71 33.07
CA PHE A 771 18.13 -7.24 34.30
C PHE A 771 19.60 -7.59 34.10
N VAL A 772 19.93 -8.18 32.94
CA VAL A 772 21.30 -8.55 32.56
C VAL A 772 22.15 -7.30 32.30
N ASP A 773 21.64 -6.34 31.52
CA ASP A 773 22.34 -5.10 31.18
C ASP A 773 22.54 -4.19 32.41
N ASN A 774 21.54 -4.06 33.30
CA ASN A 774 21.66 -3.29 34.56
C ASN A 774 22.63 -3.94 35.55
N ARG A 775 22.61 -5.27 35.69
CA ARG A 775 23.63 -5.95 36.52
C ARG A 775 25.03 -5.69 36.00
N LYS A 776 25.21 -5.61 34.68
CA LYS A 776 26.50 -5.30 34.09
C LYS A 776 26.93 -3.88 34.45
N ALA A 777 26.04 -2.91 34.28
CA ALA A 777 26.32 -1.51 34.62
C ALA A 777 26.67 -1.32 36.10
N ASN A 778 26.04 -2.08 37.00
CA ASN A 778 26.38 -2.05 38.44
C ASN A 778 27.68 -2.80 38.79
N SER A 779 28.17 -3.67 37.90
CA SER A 779 29.42 -4.43 38.10
C SER A 779 30.63 -3.76 37.45
N GLN A 780 30.40 -2.71 36.65
CA GLN A 780 31.39 -1.79 36.10
C GLN A 780 31.55 -0.60 37.05
#